data_AF-A0A8C4RF88-F1
#
_entry.id   AF-A0A8C4RF88-F1
#
_cell.length_a   1.000
_cell.length_b   1.000
_cell.length_c   1.000
_cell.angle_alpha   90.00
_cell.angle_beta   90.00
_cell.angle_gamma   90.00
#
_symmetry.space_group_name_H-M   'P 1'
#
loop_
_entity.id
_entity.type
_entity.pdbx_description
1 polymer ?
#
loop_
_entity_poly.entity_id
_entity_poly.type
_entity_poly.pdbx_seq_one_letter_code
_entity_poly.pdbx_strand_id
1 'polypeptide(L)'
;MEFERVTFHYRREERPTLFQLLSNITELDLNVDAHPGELILKSDKAIPVLKDNDGAVLIAATEFGKGRMVAFGHESYLKEPKIKMFICQCVKWLKSNSDAVVGIPQFYESFQSILTAAGHKVKVSDKFDRSMGVFFINAQEQISQLSEITEFIKGGGGVMIGAQAWHWCICNPGKDPLAHFPANKFTGLADIYFGPNNRPPGCFKIHTTTCPEKSKPFIKPSDKSHAIFQLLENITELDLIIEADPGELIVKSAKAIPILKDEDGTILMAATEYGKGRMVVFGHEAYLKEPNIKKLICNCVKWLKSNPDAVVGIPKYYESVASILTAAGHKVKVSDKFDRSMGVFFINGQEQISQLSEINEFIKGGGGVLIGTQAWSWCYSNPGKDPLTHYPANKLTGLADIYFGPDSRARGFFTIHMKTCPEKPDTFIRPSEQVPAIFQLLQNITVLDLNIDSDPGELVLKSTKAIPILKDQAGAVLMAAAEYGKGRMVVFGHEAYLKEPNIQMLICNCVKWLKLNPNAVVGIPKYYESVASILTAAGHKVKVSDKFDSSMGVFFINGQEQISQLPEITEFIKGGGGVMIGAQAWCWCIQNPGKDPLAHFPANKLTGLADIYFGANKRPRGYFTIHLTTSEESQTFIKPSAQVPVIFQLLENITELDLNIDADPGELVVKSTKAIPILKDQAGAVLMAATEYGKGRMVVFGHEAYLKEPNIKMLICNCVKWLKSNPNAVVGIPKFYESVASILTAAGHKVKVSDKFDRSMGVFFINGQEQISQLPEITEFIKGGGGVMIGAQAWCWCIQNPGTDPLAHFPANKLTGLADIYFGPNKRPRGHFRIHKKSSLEKLPQGAPEAFGTSGIHIVHGEHGGHGGHGMCGGLGGNEFHVHSFVKEQETGLHGEVQNVPGFFYTEHKTVSYWK
;
A
#
# COMPACT_ATOMS: atom_id res chain seq x y z
N MET A 1 -28.50 35.40 16.05
CA MET A 1 -27.57 34.26 15.91
C MET A 1 -27.08 34.28 14.48
N GLU A 2 -25.78 34.41 14.25
CA GLU A 2 -25.21 34.26 12.92
C GLU A 2 -25.06 32.77 12.60
N PHE A 3 -25.48 32.35 11.41
CA PHE A 3 -25.31 30.97 10.95
C PHE A 3 -23.88 30.80 10.44
N GLU A 4 -23.07 29.99 11.12
CA GLU A 4 -21.69 29.70 10.69
C GLU A 4 -21.65 29.14 9.26
N ARG A 5 -20.64 29.58 8.49
CA ARG A 5 -20.50 29.23 7.07
C ARG A 5 -19.80 27.89 6.89
N VAL A 6 -20.54 26.81 7.03
CA VAL A 6 -20.06 25.46 6.70
C VAL A 6 -19.68 25.41 5.22
N THR A 7 -18.41 25.14 4.92
CA THR A 7 -17.89 25.05 3.55
C THR A 7 -17.40 23.63 3.30
N PHE A 8 -18.18 22.83 2.58
CA PHE A 8 -17.84 21.44 2.31
C PHE A 8 -16.78 21.31 1.21
N HIS A 9 -15.62 20.78 1.58
CA HIS A 9 -14.54 20.47 0.64
C HIS A 9 -14.62 19.01 0.18
N TYR A 10 -15.08 18.82 -1.06
CA TYR A 10 -15.20 17.52 -1.71
C TYR A 10 -13.96 17.20 -2.57
N ARG A 11 -13.60 15.91 -2.66
CA ARG A 11 -12.44 15.43 -3.41
C ARG A 11 -12.64 15.57 -4.92
N ARG A 12 -11.54 15.61 -5.69
CA ARG A 12 -11.57 15.84 -7.15
C ARG A 12 -12.32 14.73 -7.89
N GLU A 13 -12.18 13.50 -7.41
CA GLU A 13 -12.86 12.28 -7.89
C GLU A 13 -14.36 12.23 -7.53
N GLU A 14 -14.82 12.90 -6.48
CA GLU A 14 -16.23 12.91 -6.07
C GLU A 14 -17.06 13.89 -6.92
N ARG A 15 -16.40 14.85 -7.59
CA ARG A 15 -17.03 15.96 -8.33
C ARG A 15 -18.07 15.54 -9.38
N PRO A 16 -17.90 14.50 -10.21
CA PRO A 16 -18.88 14.16 -11.24
C PRO A 16 -20.25 13.79 -10.65
N THR A 17 -20.25 12.92 -9.63
CA THR A 17 -21.45 12.48 -8.92
C THR A 17 -22.08 13.63 -8.13
N LEU A 18 -21.25 14.38 -7.39
CA LEU A 18 -21.74 15.49 -6.58
C LEU A 18 -22.26 16.66 -7.43
N PHE A 19 -21.67 16.92 -8.60
CA PHE A 19 -22.21 17.91 -9.53
C PHE A 19 -23.59 17.48 -10.05
N GLN A 20 -23.81 16.19 -10.34
CA GLN A 20 -25.12 15.70 -10.76
C GLN A 20 -26.16 15.76 -9.63
N LEU A 21 -25.78 15.44 -8.39
CA LEU A 21 -26.68 15.45 -7.23
C LEU A 21 -26.96 16.85 -6.66
N LEU A 22 -25.99 17.77 -6.70
CA LEU A 22 -26.02 19.08 -6.03
C LEU A 22 -26.07 20.27 -7.00
N SER A 23 -26.22 20.06 -8.31
CA SER A 23 -26.36 21.15 -9.29
C SER A 23 -27.50 22.11 -8.91
N ASN A 24 -27.18 23.40 -8.81
CA ASN A 24 -28.10 24.48 -8.42
C ASN A 24 -28.72 24.33 -7.02
N ILE A 25 -28.07 23.60 -6.11
CA ILE A 25 -28.48 23.45 -4.71
C ILE A 25 -27.42 24.11 -3.82
N THR A 26 -27.77 25.25 -3.24
CA THR A 26 -26.89 26.04 -2.36
C THR A 26 -27.12 25.77 -0.87
N GLU A 27 -28.18 25.04 -0.52
CA GLU A 27 -28.58 24.78 0.87
C GLU A 27 -29.50 23.54 0.94
N LEU A 28 -29.35 22.76 2.01
CA LEU A 28 -30.28 21.70 2.41
C LEU A 28 -30.81 22.01 3.82
N ASP A 29 -32.02 22.55 3.90
CA ASP A 29 -32.71 22.74 5.17
C ASP A 29 -33.32 21.40 5.62
N LEU A 30 -32.63 20.77 6.57
CA LEU A 30 -33.03 19.56 7.28
C LEU A 30 -33.29 19.90 8.76
N ASN A 31 -33.66 21.15 9.06
CA ASN A 31 -34.08 21.57 10.40
C ASN A 31 -35.54 21.16 10.59
N VAL A 32 -35.71 19.92 11.07
CA VAL A 32 -36.97 19.22 11.31
C VAL A 32 -36.85 18.39 12.59
N ASP A 33 -37.97 17.93 13.17
CA ASP A 33 -37.97 17.07 14.35
C ASP A 33 -37.61 15.62 14.00
N ALA A 34 -36.35 15.40 13.61
CA ALA A 34 -35.76 14.11 13.31
C ALA A 34 -34.23 14.18 13.36
N HIS A 35 -33.60 13.31 14.15
CA HIS A 35 -32.15 13.31 14.34
C HIS A 35 -31.48 12.29 13.40
N PRO A 36 -30.62 12.71 12.44
CA PRO A 36 -29.99 11.80 11.50
C PRO A 36 -28.91 10.95 12.16
N GLY A 37 -28.88 9.67 11.80
CA GLY A 37 -27.77 8.77 12.12
C GLY A 37 -26.52 9.06 11.28
N GLU A 38 -25.36 8.88 11.90
CA GLU A 38 -24.06 8.92 11.20
C GLU A 38 -23.92 7.73 10.23
N LEU A 39 -23.61 8.02 8.96
CA LEU A 39 -23.27 7.02 7.95
C LEU A 39 -21.75 6.75 7.96
N ILE A 40 -21.39 5.48 8.04
CA ILE A 40 -20.01 4.98 8.00
C ILE A 40 -19.79 4.36 6.62
N LEU A 41 -18.82 4.91 5.88
CA LEU A 41 -18.49 4.52 4.51
C LEU A 41 -17.21 3.67 4.53
N LYS A 42 -17.23 2.46 3.94
CA LYS A 42 -16.10 1.51 4.00
C LYS A 42 -15.27 1.40 2.72
N SER A 43 -15.69 2.02 1.61
CA SER A 43 -14.90 2.10 0.37
C SER A 43 -14.98 3.48 -0.27
N ASP A 44 -14.08 3.74 -1.21
CA ASP A 44 -14.01 4.99 -1.98
C ASP A 44 -15.15 5.16 -3.00
N LYS A 45 -15.88 4.07 -3.31
CA LYS A 45 -17.11 4.09 -4.11
C LYS A 45 -18.32 4.63 -3.35
N ALA A 46 -18.27 4.69 -2.03
CA ALA A 46 -19.27 5.33 -1.20
C ALA A 46 -18.88 6.79 -1.00
N ILE A 47 -19.59 7.69 -1.67
CA ILE A 47 -19.31 9.13 -1.71
C ILE A 47 -20.18 9.85 -0.65
N PRO A 48 -19.61 10.65 0.25
CA PRO A 48 -20.38 11.49 1.15
C PRO A 48 -20.99 12.68 0.39
N VAL A 49 -22.33 12.79 0.42
CA VAL A 49 -23.08 13.84 -0.28
C VAL A 49 -23.44 15.00 0.66
N LEU A 50 -23.67 14.70 1.94
CA LEU A 50 -23.82 15.70 3.00
C LEU A 50 -23.06 15.25 4.26
N LYS A 51 -22.45 16.21 4.95
CA LYS A 51 -21.81 16.02 6.26
C LYS A 51 -22.33 17.05 7.26
N ASP A 52 -22.14 16.80 8.55
CA ASP A 52 -22.24 17.82 9.61
C ASP A 52 -20.91 18.58 9.79
N ASN A 53 -20.86 19.47 10.80
CA ASN A 53 -19.69 20.29 11.12
C ASN A 53 -18.50 19.47 11.65
N ASP A 54 -18.76 18.30 12.26
CA ASP A 54 -17.73 17.35 12.72
C ASP A 54 -17.20 16.46 11.57
N GLY A 55 -17.76 16.61 10.36
CA GLY A 55 -17.44 15.80 9.19
C GLY A 55 -18.07 14.40 9.19
N ALA A 56 -19.02 14.12 10.08
CA ALA A 56 -19.82 12.90 10.05
C ALA A 56 -20.81 12.94 8.89
N VAL A 57 -21.00 11.82 8.19
CA VAL A 57 -21.79 11.77 6.95
C VAL A 57 -23.26 11.59 7.29
N LEU A 58 -24.14 12.44 6.75
CA LEU A 58 -25.58 12.38 6.96
C LEU A 58 -26.33 11.81 5.74
N ILE A 59 -25.76 12.00 4.54
CA ILE A 59 -26.29 11.50 3.27
C ILE A 59 -25.11 11.00 2.43
N ALA A 60 -25.23 9.81 1.84
CA ALA A 60 -24.19 9.19 1.02
C ALA A 60 -24.76 8.59 -0.28
N ALA A 61 -23.94 8.48 -1.33
CA ALA A 61 -24.31 7.90 -2.62
C ALA A 61 -23.25 6.93 -3.14
N THR A 62 -23.65 5.90 -3.87
CA THR A 62 -22.73 4.88 -4.39
C THR A 62 -23.28 4.14 -5.62
N GLU A 63 -22.37 3.56 -6.41
CA GLU A 63 -22.71 2.66 -7.53
C GLU A 63 -22.44 1.20 -7.13
N PHE A 64 -23.46 0.34 -7.25
CA PHE A 64 -23.43 -1.04 -6.78
C PHE A 64 -23.96 -2.02 -7.83
N GLY A 65 -23.10 -2.95 -8.26
CA GLY A 65 -23.35 -3.78 -9.45
C GLY A 65 -23.39 -2.91 -10.71
N LYS A 66 -24.55 -2.85 -11.38
CA LYS A 66 -24.84 -1.91 -12.47
C LYS A 66 -25.71 -0.72 -12.04
N GLY A 67 -26.25 -0.75 -10.82
CA GLY A 67 -27.22 0.22 -10.32
C GLY A 67 -26.62 1.20 -9.32
N ARG A 68 -27.50 1.97 -8.67
CA ARG A 68 -27.11 3.11 -7.82
C ARG A 68 -27.93 3.17 -6.54
N MET A 69 -27.32 3.70 -5.48
CA MET A 69 -27.97 3.91 -4.19
C MET A 69 -27.68 5.31 -3.65
N VAL A 70 -28.69 5.95 -3.06
CA VAL A 70 -28.52 7.11 -2.16
C VAL A 70 -29.14 6.76 -0.80
N ALA A 71 -28.38 6.97 0.27
CA ALA A 71 -28.76 6.65 1.64
C ALA A 71 -28.82 7.92 2.51
N PHE A 72 -29.85 8.02 3.34
CA PHE A 72 -30.12 9.13 4.26
C PHE A 72 -30.16 8.62 5.69
N GLY A 73 -29.44 9.27 6.62
CA GLY A 73 -29.39 8.86 8.04
C GLY A 73 -30.72 8.93 8.82
N HIS A 74 -31.81 9.35 8.19
CA HIS A 74 -33.16 9.24 8.75
C HIS A 74 -34.21 9.20 7.63
N GLU A 75 -35.21 8.31 7.76
CA GLU A 75 -36.29 8.11 6.80
C GLU A 75 -37.21 9.33 6.60
N SER A 76 -37.40 10.18 7.61
CA SER A 76 -38.21 11.40 7.44
C SER A 76 -37.65 12.38 6.41
N TYR A 77 -36.34 12.37 6.13
CA TYR A 77 -35.72 13.28 5.17
C TYR A 77 -36.19 13.00 3.72
N LEU A 78 -36.57 11.76 3.43
CA LEU A 78 -37.15 11.37 2.14
C LEU A 78 -38.58 11.89 1.92
N LYS A 79 -39.21 12.48 2.95
CA LYS A 79 -40.51 13.17 2.85
C LYS A 79 -40.46 14.66 3.21
N GLU A 80 -39.27 15.28 3.26
CA GLU A 80 -39.11 16.68 3.64
C GLU A 80 -39.22 17.65 2.44
N PRO A 81 -40.31 18.46 2.30
CA PRO A 81 -40.53 19.29 1.12
C PRO A 81 -39.50 20.39 0.87
N LYS A 82 -38.78 20.87 1.89
CA LYS A 82 -37.69 21.85 1.78
C LYS A 82 -36.60 21.38 0.81
N ILE A 83 -36.21 20.10 0.89
CA ILE A 83 -35.14 19.51 0.06
C ILE A 83 -35.66 18.88 -1.24
N LYS A 84 -36.89 19.19 -1.68
CA LYS A 84 -37.52 18.59 -2.87
C LYS A 84 -36.66 18.63 -4.15
N MET A 85 -35.89 19.70 -4.38
CA MET A 85 -34.98 19.78 -5.53
C MET A 85 -33.88 18.72 -5.47
N PHE A 86 -33.31 18.48 -4.29
CA PHE A 86 -32.29 17.45 -4.07
C PHE A 86 -32.84 16.04 -4.27
N ILE A 87 -34.04 15.74 -3.76
CA ILE A 87 -34.72 14.46 -4.00
C ILE A 87 -34.94 14.24 -5.50
N CYS A 88 -35.37 15.26 -6.26
CA CYS A 88 -35.50 15.17 -7.72
C CYS A 88 -34.16 14.96 -8.44
N GLN A 89 -33.06 15.57 -7.98
CA GLN A 89 -31.72 15.31 -8.53
C GLN A 89 -31.24 13.89 -8.20
N CYS A 90 -31.49 13.39 -6.98
CA CYS A 90 -31.23 12.00 -6.60
C CYS A 90 -32.02 11.03 -7.49
N VAL A 91 -33.31 11.26 -7.73
CA VAL A 91 -34.12 10.43 -8.64
C VAL A 91 -33.56 10.44 -10.07
N LYS A 92 -33.21 11.60 -10.63
CA LYS A 92 -32.57 11.68 -11.96
C LYS A 92 -31.26 10.89 -12.02
N TRP A 93 -30.44 10.96 -10.97
CA TRP A 93 -29.17 10.24 -10.89
C TRP A 93 -29.33 8.72 -10.75
N LEU A 94 -30.33 8.29 -9.97
CA LEU A 94 -30.67 6.88 -9.73
C LEU A 94 -31.29 6.18 -10.95
N LYS A 95 -31.92 6.92 -11.87
CA LYS A 95 -32.58 6.36 -13.06
C LYS A 95 -31.57 5.89 -14.11
N SER A 96 -31.68 4.64 -14.54
CA SER A 96 -30.91 4.07 -15.67
C SER A 96 -31.46 4.44 -17.06
N ASN A 97 -32.69 4.99 -17.15
CA ASN A 97 -33.24 5.61 -18.35
C ASN A 97 -34.31 6.68 -18.00
N SER A 98 -34.65 7.56 -18.95
CA SER A 98 -35.61 8.67 -18.76
C SER A 98 -37.01 8.23 -18.33
N ASP A 99 -37.46 7.07 -18.81
CA ASP A 99 -38.86 6.63 -18.72
C ASP A 99 -39.16 5.71 -17.54
N ALA A 100 -38.12 5.24 -16.85
CA ALA A 100 -38.21 4.40 -15.67
C ALA A 100 -39.21 4.95 -14.63
N VAL A 101 -40.11 4.08 -14.18
CA VAL A 101 -41.10 4.39 -13.13
C VAL A 101 -40.39 4.49 -11.78
N VAL A 102 -40.74 5.52 -11.01
CA VAL A 102 -40.29 5.71 -9.64
C VAL A 102 -41.36 5.13 -8.71
N GLY A 103 -41.02 4.05 -8.01
CA GLY A 103 -41.86 3.48 -6.97
C GLY A 103 -41.62 4.16 -5.62
N ILE A 104 -42.70 4.54 -4.94
CA ILE A 104 -42.67 5.09 -3.58
C ILE A 104 -43.66 4.34 -2.67
N PRO A 105 -43.23 3.83 -1.50
CA PRO A 105 -44.13 3.41 -0.43
C PRO A 105 -45.10 4.52 -0.02
N GLN A 106 -46.25 4.14 0.56
CA GLN A 106 -47.30 5.07 0.99
C GLN A 106 -46.80 6.05 2.07
N PHE A 107 -45.83 5.63 2.90
CA PHE A 107 -45.12 6.52 3.85
C PHE A 107 -44.48 7.76 3.20
N TYR A 108 -44.24 7.72 1.88
CA TYR A 108 -43.69 8.82 1.07
C TYR A 108 -44.69 9.40 0.05
N GLU A 109 -46.00 9.10 0.15
CA GLU A 109 -47.02 9.51 -0.84
C GLU A 109 -47.07 11.04 -1.09
N SER A 110 -46.72 11.84 -0.08
CA SER A 110 -46.63 13.31 -0.18
C SER A 110 -45.66 13.80 -1.26
N PHE A 111 -44.68 12.98 -1.65
CA PHE A 111 -43.74 13.28 -2.72
C PHE A 111 -44.21 12.87 -4.13
N GLN A 112 -45.36 12.20 -4.26
CA GLN A 112 -45.91 11.82 -5.57
C GLN A 112 -46.13 13.04 -6.46
N SER A 113 -46.75 14.09 -5.91
CA SER A 113 -47.05 15.34 -6.62
C SER A 113 -45.78 16.09 -7.03
N ILE A 114 -44.79 16.15 -6.14
CA ILE A 114 -43.46 16.77 -6.36
C ILE A 114 -42.72 16.07 -7.51
N LEU A 115 -42.62 14.74 -7.45
CA LEU A 115 -41.91 13.95 -8.46
C LEU A 115 -42.65 13.95 -9.81
N THR A 116 -43.98 13.94 -9.80
CA THR A 116 -44.80 14.05 -11.02
C THR A 116 -44.63 15.44 -11.67
N ALA A 117 -44.66 16.52 -10.89
CA ALA A 117 -44.40 17.88 -11.37
C ALA A 117 -42.95 18.06 -11.88
N ALA A 118 -41.99 17.27 -11.39
CA ALA A 118 -40.62 17.18 -11.91
C ALA A 118 -40.49 16.32 -13.19
N GLY A 119 -41.61 15.84 -13.76
CA GLY A 119 -41.63 15.07 -15.01
C GLY A 119 -41.30 13.58 -14.82
N HIS A 120 -41.53 13.00 -13.64
CA HIS A 120 -41.30 11.58 -13.40
C HIS A 120 -42.62 10.79 -13.38
N LYS A 121 -42.61 9.59 -13.97
CA LYS A 121 -43.69 8.61 -13.85
C LYS A 121 -43.60 7.97 -12.47
N VAL A 122 -44.60 8.17 -11.60
CA VAL A 122 -44.59 7.71 -10.20
C VAL A 122 -45.66 6.64 -9.96
N LYS A 123 -45.33 5.60 -9.19
CA LYS A 123 -46.23 4.55 -8.72
C LYS A 123 -46.17 4.48 -7.19
N VAL A 124 -47.28 4.78 -6.51
CA VAL A 124 -47.39 4.55 -5.06
C VAL A 124 -47.63 3.06 -4.83
N SER A 125 -46.79 2.42 -4.01
CA SER A 125 -46.85 0.99 -3.68
C SER A 125 -45.87 0.67 -2.55
N ASP A 126 -46.35 0.15 -1.43
CA ASP A 126 -45.52 -0.32 -0.31
C ASP A 126 -44.69 -1.57 -0.64
N LYS A 127 -45.09 -2.28 -1.70
CA LYS A 127 -44.37 -3.42 -2.24
C LYS A 127 -43.47 -2.98 -3.40
N PHE A 128 -42.22 -3.43 -3.36
CA PHE A 128 -41.33 -3.38 -4.51
C PHE A 128 -41.88 -4.24 -5.66
N ASP A 129 -41.61 -3.80 -6.89
CA ASP A 129 -42.03 -4.42 -8.15
C ASP A 129 -40.93 -4.22 -9.20
N ARG A 130 -40.53 -5.30 -9.90
CA ARG A 130 -39.49 -5.27 -10.95
C ARG A 130 -39.86 -4.40 -12.17
N SER A 131 -41.10 -3.92 -12.29
CA SER A 131 -41.50 -2.90 -13.27
C SER A 131 -40.97 -1.48 -12.94
N MET A 132 -40.47 -1.26 -11.73
CA MET A 132 -39.90 0.02 -11.29
C MET A 132 -38.44 0.14 -11.75
N GLY A 133 -37.97 1.36 -12.03
CA GLY A 133 -36.55 1.63 -12.32
C GLY A 133 -35.83 2.41 -11.20
N VAL A 134 -36.59 3.07 -10.32
CA VAL A 134 -36.10 3.56 -9.01
C VAL A 134 -37.12 3.18 -7.93
N PHE A 135 -36.66 2.77 -6.74
CA PHE A 135 -37.52 2.50 -5.59
C PHE A 135 -37.05 3.24 -4.33
N PHE A 136 -37.99 3.81 -3.58
CA PHE A 136 -37.76 4.37 -2.25
C PHE A 136 -38.00 3.31 -1.18
N ILE A 137 -37.17 3.28 -0.14
CA ILE A 137 -37.21 2.25 0.91
C ILE A 137 -37.30 2.93 2.29
N ASN A 138 -38.36 2.64 3.04
CA ASN A 138 -38.31 2.71 4.49
C ASN A 138 -37.70 1.38 4.98
N ALA A 139 -36.48 1.45 5.51
CA ALA A 139 -35.76 0.23 5.88
C ALA A 139 -36.41 -0.56 7.03
N GLN A 140 -37.39 0.01 7.74
CA GLN A 140 -38.15 -0.67 8.77
C GLN A 140 -39.27 -1.54 8.19
N GLU A 141 -39.88 -1.13 7.08
CA GLU A 141 -41.08 -1.74 6.48
C GLU A 141 -40.73 -2.77 5.40
N GLN A 142 -39.96 -2.37 4.37
CA GLN A 142 -39.67 -3.22 3.21
C GLN A 142 -38.52 -4.22 3.45
N ILE A 143 -38.23 -4.52 4.72
CA ILE A 143 -37.09 -5.35 5.19
C ILE A 143 -37.09 -6.75 4.57
N SER A 144 -38.28 -7.31 4.29
CA SER A 144 -38.47 -8.64 3.71
C SER A 144 -38.18 -8.71 2.21
N GLN A 145 -38.20 -7.58 1.49
CA GLN A 145 -37.93 -7.51 0.05
C GLN A 145 -36.47 -7.15 -0.28
N LEU A 146 -35.62 -6.90 0.73
CA LEU A 146 -34.24 -6.45 0.53
C LEU A 146 -33.38 -7.42 -0.31
N SER A 147 -33.69 -8.72 -0.33
CA SER A 147 -33.04 -9.71 -1.20
C SER A 147 -33.35 -9.50 -2.68
N GLU A 148 -34.62 -9.34 -3.04
CA GLU A 148 -35.05 -9.03 -4.41
C GLU A 148 -34.57 -7.64 -4.85
N ILE A 149 -34.66 -6.65 -3.96
CA ILE A 149 -34.12 -5.30 -4.18
C ILE A 149 -32.60 -5.34 -4.43
N THR A 150 -31.87 -6.28 -3.79
CA THR A 150 -30.43 -6.53 -4.03
C THR A 150 -30.16 -7.03 -5.46
N GLU A 151 -31.03 -7.89 -6.01
CA GLU A 151 -30.92 -8.30 -7.42
C GLU A 151 -31.19 -7.13 -8.38
N PHE A 152 -32.25 -6.37 -8.08
CA PHE A 152 -32.68 -5.21 -8.86
C PHE A 152 -31.57 -4.15 -9.00
N ILE A 153 -30.96 -3.72 -7.88
CA ILE A 153 -29.83 -2.77 -7.94
C ILE A 153 -28.63 -3.38 -8.67
N LYS A 154 -28.28 -4.65 -8.42
CA LYS A 154 -27.19 -5.33 -9.16
C LYS A 154 -27.43 -5.36 -10.66
N GLY A 155 -28.69 -5.48 -11.10
CA GLY A 155 -29.10 -5.48 -12.50
C GLY A 155 -29.07 -4.12 -13.20
N GLY A 156 -29.14 -3.00 -12.46
CA GLY A 156 -29.21 -1.64 -13.03
C GLY A 156 -30.33 -0.75 -12.47
N GLY A 157 -30.99 -1.17 -11.39
CA GLY A 157 -31.99 -0.39 -10.68
C GLY A 157 -31.40 0.71 -9.78
N GLY A 158 -32.18 1.75 -9.52
CA GLY A 158 -31.86 2.79 -8.54
C GLY A 158 -32.58 2.62 -7.21
N VAL A 159 -31.92 2.89 -6.09
CA VAL A 159 -32.49 2.80 -4.74
C VAL A 159 -32.28 4.09 -3.96
N MET A 160 -33.32 4.59 -3.31
CA MET A 160 -33.22 5.63 -2.28
C MET A 160 -33.67 5.05 -0.94
N ILE A 161 -32.84 5.13 0.09
CA ILE A 161 -33.10 4.47 1.38
C ILE A 161 -32.89 5.40 2.56
N GLY A 162 -33.84 5.38 3.51
CA GLY A 162 -33.73 6.07 4.79
C GLY A 162 -33.80 5.07 5.94
N ALA A 163 -32.94 5.23 6.94
CA ALA A 163 -32.92 4.38 8.13
C ALA A 163 -32.16 5.03 9.30
N GLN A 164 -32.55 4.69 10.53
CA GLN A 164 -31.91 5.15 11.77
C GLN A 164 -31.42 3.99 12.65
N ALA A 165 -30.13 3.65 12.54
CA ALA A 165 -29.53 2.60 13.37
C ALA A 165 -29.39 3.00 14.85
N TRP A 166 -29.23 4.29 15.17
CA TRP A 166 -29.15 4.77 16.55
C TRP A 166 -30.41 4.43 17.37
N HIS A 167 -31.60 4.62 16.78
CA HIS A 167 -32.87 4.28 17.43
C HIS A 167 -33.03 2.76 17.58
N TRP A 168 -32.60 1.99 16.57
CA TRP A 168 -32.55 0.53 16.66
C TRP A 168 -31.64 0.02 17.79
N CYS A 169 -30.51 0.69 18.07
CA CYS A 169 -29.61 0.37 19.18
C CYS A 169 -30.29 0.56 20.55
N ILE A 170 -31.16 1.58 20.72
CA ILE A 170 -31.94 1.77 21.95
C ILE A 170 -32.83 0.55 22.20
N CYS A 171 -33.44 0.01 21.15
CA CYS A 171 -34.23 -1.23 21.21
C CYS A 171 -33.39 -2.52 21.26
N ASN A 172 -32.07 -2.44 21.05
CA ASN A 172 -31.15 -3.59 20.96
C ASN A 172 -29.83 -3.35 21.72
N PRO A 173 -29.88 -3.07 23.04
CA PRO A 173 -28.70 -2.74 23.81
C PRO A 173 -27.64 -3.85 23.73
N GLY A 174 -26.38 -3.44 23.59
CA GLY A 174 -25.22 -4.35 23.50
C GLY A 174 -24.99 -5.01 22.12
N LYS A 175 -25.88 -4.84 21.13
CA LYS A 175 -25.65 -5.34 19.76
C LYS A 175 -25.00 -4.26 18.89
N ASP A 176 -23.88 -4.58 18.25
CA ASP A 176 -23.28 -3.71 17.24
C ASP A 176 -24.23 -3.54 16.03
N PRO A 177 -24.65 -2.31 15.67
CA PRO A 177 -25.49 -2.10 14.50
C PRO A 177 -24.77 -2.41 13.19
N LEU A 178 -23.45 -2.30 13.10
CA LEU A 178 -22.72 -2.53 11.84
C LEU A 178 -22.81 -3.99 11.38
N ALA A 179 -22.84 -4.94 12.31
CA ALA A 179 -23.10 -6.35 12.04
C ALA A 179 -24.61 -6.73 12.12
N HIS A 180 -25.41 -6.10 12.98
CA HIS A 180 -26.75 -6.61 13.34
C HIS A 180 -27.95 -5.79 12.85
N PHE A 181 -27.79 -4.50 12.52
CA PHE A 181 -28.90 -3.68 12.03
C PHE A 181 -29.36 -4.21 10.66
N PRO A 182 -30.65 -4.56 10.45
CA PRO A 182 -31.05 -5.26 9.23
C PRO A 182 -30.77 -4.48 7.94
N ALA A 183 -30.88 -3.15 7.95
CA ALA A 183 -30.56 -2.34 6.77
C ALA A 183 -29.08 -2.45 6.36
N ASN A 184 -28.15 -2.60 7.32
CA ASN A 184 -26.72 -2.77 7.05
C ASN A 184 -26.40 -4.08 6.33
N LYS A 185 -27.26 -5.10 6.43
CA LYS A 185 -27.14 -6.34 5.63
C LYS A 185 -27.41 -6.12 4.14
N PHE A 186 -28.07 -5.02 3.78
CA PHE A 186 -28.35 -4.58 2.42
C PHE A 186 -27.39 -3.47 1.98
N THR A 187 -27.37 -2.33 2.68
CA THR A 187 -26.56 -1.17 2.29
C THR A 187 -25.05 -1.41 2.48
N GLY A 188 -24.67 -2.27 3.44
CA GLY A 188 -23.29 -2.65 3.67
C GLY A 188 -22.67 -3.50 2.55
N LEU A 189 -23.49 -4.09 1.66
CA LEU A 189 -23.04 -4.69 0.40
C LEU A 189 -22.52 -3.63 -0.59
N ALA A 190 -22.99 -2.39 -0.45
CA ALA A 190 -22.60 -1.21 -1.20
C ALA A 190 -21.72 -0.26 -0.32
N ASP A 191 -21.06 -0.81 0.69
CA ASP A 191 -20.14 -0.12 1.60
C ASP A 191 -20.70 1.05 2.44
N ILE A 192 -22.03 1.25 2.47
CA ILE A 192 -22.70 2.26 3.31
C ILE A 192 -23.33 1.58 4.53
N TYR A 193 -22.92 1.98 5.73
CA TYR A 193 -23.43 1.45 6.99
C TYR A 193 -24.03 2.55 7.85
N PHE A 194 -25.25 2.35 8.37
CA PHE A 194 -25.85 3.20 9.40
C PHE A 194 -25.18 2.90 10.76
N GLY A 195 -24.63 3.92 11.41
CA GLY A 195 -23.89 3.82 12.67
C GLY A 195 -24.75 4.05 13.93
N PRO A 196 -24.16 3.82 15.13
CA PRO A 196 -24.87 3.93 16.41
C PRO A 196 -25.18 5.37 16.84
N ASN A 197 -24.47 6.37 16.28
CA ASN A 197 -24.57 7.77 16.71
C ASN A 197 -25.70 8.49 15.97
N ASN A 198 -26.51 9.27 16.69
CA ASN A 198 -27.30 10.33 16.08
C ASN A 198 -26.49 11.64 16.02
N ARG A 199 -26.97 12.57 15.20
CA ARG A 199 -26.44 13.92 14.95
C ARG A 199 -27.60 14.93 15.05
N PRO A 200 -27.34 16.23 15.28
CA PRO A 200 -28.40 17.22 15.31
C PRO A 200 -29.02 17.46 13.91
N PRO A 201 -30.33 17.74 13.82
CA PRO A 201 -30.92 18.34 12.61
C PRO A 201 -30.36 19.75 12.37
N GLY A 202 -30.45 20.26 11.14
CA GLY A 202 -29.85 21.56 10.82
C GLY A 202 -30.03 22.01 9.37
N CYS A 203 -29.59 23.24 9.10
CA CYS A 203 -29.65 23.84 7.77
C CYS A 203 -28.23 23.95 7.19
N PHE A 204 -27.94 23.16 6.16
CA PHE A 204 -26.58 22.92 5.68
C PHE A 204 -26.31 23.62 4.34
N LYS A 205 -25.43 24.62 4.34
CA LYS A 205 -25.07 25.39 3.13
C LYS A 205 -24.08 24.63 2.26
N ILE A 206 -24.31 24.63 0.96
CA ILE A 206 -23.56 23.87 -0.04
C ILE A 206 -22.91 24.84 -1.03
N HIS A 207 -21.58 24.82 -1.05
CA HIS A 207 -20.77 25.61 -1.99
C HIS A 207 -20.21 24.71 -3.10
N THR A 208 -20.86 24.70 -4.26
CA THR A 208 -20.43 23.92 -5.45
C THR A 208 -19.46 24.68 -6.37
N THR A 209 -18.93 25.82 -5.93
CA THR A 209 -18.04 26.69 -6.72
C THR A 209 -16.60 26.17 -6.77
N THR A 210 -15.87 26.55 -7.83
CA THR A 210 -14.45 26.24 -8.01
C THR A 210 -13.61 26.71 -6.82
N CYS A 211 -12.66 25.88 -6.39
CA CYS A 211 -11.83 26.14 -5.21
C CYS A 211 -11.07 27.48 -5.33
N PRO A 212 -11.16 28.36 -4.32
CA PRO A 212 -10.04 29.22 -3.94
C PRO A 212 -8.84 28.34 -3.54
N GLU A 213 -7.62 28.86 -3.67
CA GLU A 213 -6.43 28.11 -3.28
C GLU A 213 -6.40 27.78 -1.78
N LYS A 214 -5.81 26.62 -1.43
CA LYS A 214 -5.37 26.24 -0.07
C LYS A 214 -6.48 26.19 1.02
N SER A 215 -7.58 25.50 0.74
CA SER A 215 -8.43 24.90 1.79
C SER A 215 -7.81 23.58 2.28
N LYS A 216 -7.73 23.36 3.60
CA LYS A 216 -7.13 22.14 4.20
C LYS A 216 -8.12 20.97 4.13
N PRO A 217 -7.68 19.73 3.78
CA PRO A 217 -8.57 18.57 3.78
C PRO A 217 -8.82 18.07 5.21
N PHE A 218 -10.08 18.00 5.63
CA PHE A 218 -10.46 17.30 6.86
C PHE A 218 -10.56 15.79 6.58
N ILE A 219 -9.52 15.06 6.97
CA ILE A 219 -9.40 13.61 6.80
C ILE A 219 -9.75 12.94 8.13
N LYS A 220 -10.72 12.00 8.13
CA LYS A 220 -10.97 11.17 9.33
C LYS A 220 -9.69 10.37 9.64
N PRO A 221 -9.07 10.53 10.81
CA PRO A 221 -7.81 9.85 11.12
C PRO A 221 -8.02 8.32 11.23
N SER A 222 -7.03 7.51 10.83
CA SER A 222 -6.90 6.15 11.38
C SER A 222 -6.63 6.20 12.88
N ASP A 223 -6.79 5.11 13.64
CA ASP A 223 -6.53 5.12 15.10
C ASP A 223 -5.11 5.60 15.44
N LYS A 224 -4.12 5.19 14.63
CA LYS A 224 -2.73 5.69 14.73
C LYS A 224 -2.63 7.18 14.44
N SER A 225 -3.31 7.64 13.39
CA SER A 225 -3.37 9.06 13.03
C SER A 225 -4.07 9.88 14.13
N HIS A 226 -5.10 9.35 14.78
CA HIS A 226 -5.80 9.99 15.89
C HIS A 226 -4.86 10.16 17.09
N ALA A 227 -4.10 9.12 17.44
CA ALA A 227 -3.07 9.20 18.48
C ALA A 227 -2.00 10.28 18.17
N ILE A 228 -1.51 10.38 16.93
CA ILE A 228 -0.56 11.43 16.53
C ILE A 228 -1.17 12.83 16.71
N PHE A 229 -2.41 13.05 16.23
CA PHE A 229 -3.10 14.33 16.42
C PHE A 229 -3.32 14.69 17.89
N GLN A 230 -3.60 13.71 18.76
CA GLN A 230 -3.77 13.92 20.20
C GLN A 230 -2.45 14.20 20.92
N LEU A 231 -1.38 13.47 20.59
CA LEU A 231 -0.05 13.64 21.19
C LEU A 231 0.59 14.98 20.79
N LEU A 232 0.46 15.37 19.52
CA LEU A 232 1.01 16.61 18.97
C LEU A 232 0.00 17.78 18.97
N GLU A 233 -1.12 17.65 19.68
CA GLU A 233 -2.21 18.64 19.71
C GLU A 233 -1.68 20.03 20.11
N ASN A 234 -1.81 21.02 19.22
CA ASN A 234 -1.30 22.39 19.38
C ASN A 234 0.23 22.48 19.60
N ILE A 235 1.01 21.62 18.92
CA ILE A 235 2.47 21.67 18.87
C ILE A 235 2.91 21.78 17.41
N THR A 236 3.65 22.85 17.08
CA THR A 236 4.22 23.11 15.75
C THR A 236 5.74 23.03 15.73
N GLU A 237 6.38 23.12 16.89
CA GLU A 237 7.84 23.13 17.07
C GLU A 237 8.15 22.44 18.40
N LEU A 238 9.22 21.63 18.43
CA LEU A 238 9.82 21.10 19.65
C LEU A 238 11.28 21.49 19.69
N ASP A 239 11.62 22.41 20.58
CA ASP A 239 13.01 22.65 20.96
C ASP A 239 13.47 21.55 21.93
N LEU A 240 14.44 20.77 21.49
CA LEU A 240 15.13 19.73 22.24
C LEU A 240 16.66 19.95 22.23
N ILE A 241 17.10 21.20 22.00
CA ILE A 241 18.51 21.60 22.14
C ILE A 241 18.83 21.79 23.63
N ILE A 242 18.89 20.68 24.35
CA ILE A 242 19.33 20.60 25.75
C ILE A 242 20.67 19.86 25.85
N GLU A 243 21.29 19.78 27.02
CA GLU A 243 22.54 19.02 27.21
C GLU A 243 22.28 17.52 27.44
N ALA A 244 21.59 16.89 26.49
CA ALA A 244 21.27 15.47 26.47
C ALA A 244 21.14 14.96 25.03
N ASP A 245 21.99 14.01 24.65
CA ASP A 245 22.03 13.41 23.32
C ASP A 245 21.16 12.12 23.29
N PRO A 246 20.04 12.09 22.55
CA PRO A 246 19.06 11.00 22.65
C PRO A 246 19.56 9.67 22.08
N GLY A 247 19.15 8.56 22.67
CA GLY A 247 19.32 7.23 22.09
C GLY A 247 18.24 6.89 21.06
N GLU A 248 18.59 6.01 20.12
CA GLU A 248 17.64 5.49 19.13
C GLU A 248 16.58 4.53 19.73
N LEU A 249 15.40 4.51 19.10
CA LEU A 249 14.32 3.57 19.38
C LEU A 249 14.08 2.62 18.20
N ILE A 250 14.48 1.36 18.36
CA ILE A 250 14.22 0.27 17.43
C ILE A 250 12.78 -0.21 17.65
N VAL A 251 11.87 0.26 16.80
CA VAL A 251 10.43 -0.06 16.85
C VAL A 251 10.11 -1.20 15.89
N LYS A 252 9.69 -2.35 16.45
CA LYS A 252 9.29 -3.54 15.68
C LYS A 252 7.77 -3.80 15.71
N SER A 253 7.05 -3.22 16.67
CA SER A 253 5.61 -3.47 16.84
C SER A 253 4.77 -2.87 15.73
N ALA A 254 3.93 -3.70 15.10
CA ALA A 254 2.91 -3.26 14.14
C ALA A 254 1.85 -2.34 14.76
N LYS A 255 1.72 -2.28 16.10
CA LYS A 255 0.84 -1.31 16.80
C LYS A 255 1.52 0.03 17.07
N ALA A 256 2.84 0.04 17.21
CA ALA A 256 3.58 1.24 17.55
C ALA A 256 3.54 2.32 16.47
N ILE A 257 3.85 3.54 16.90
CA ILE A 257 3.69 4.79 16.18
C ILE A 257 4.95 5.63 16.46
N PRO A 258 5.83 5.86 15.47
CA PRO A 258 6.90 6.86 15.59
C PRO A 258 6.29 8.26 15.74
N ILE A 259 6.71 9.02 16.76
CA ILE A 259 6.22 10.37 17.05
C ILE A 259 7.28 11.42 16.75
N LEU A 260 8.54 11.12 17.06
CA LEU A 260 9.69 11.98 16.74
C LEU A 260 10.75 11.16 16.00
N LYS A 261 11.37 11.78 14.99
CA LYS A 261 12.50 11.27 14.23
C LYS A 261 13.55 12.35 14.02
N ASP A 262 14.81 11.95 13.85
CA ASP A 262 15.87 12.82 13.34
C ASP A 262 15.93 12.89 11.80
N GLU A 263 16.91 13.61 11.27
CA GLU A 263 17.08 13.87 9.83
C GLU A 263 17.39 12.60 9.02
N ASP A 264 18.04 11.60 9.63
CA ASP A 264 18.25 10.27 9.04
C ASP A 264 16.97 9.39 9.10
N GLY A 265 15.93 9.87 9.78
CA GLY A 265 14.67 9.14 9.99
C GLY A 265 14.69 8.17 11.17
N THR A 266 15.73 8.20 12.01
CA THR A 266 15.88 7.38 13.22
C THR A 266 14.88 7.83 14.28
N ILE A 267 14.24 6.89 14.97
CA ILE A 267 13.12 7.20 15.88
C ILE A 267 13.68 7.61 17.25
N LEU A 268 13.25 8.77 17.75
CA LEU A 268 13.64 9.32 19.06
C LEU A 268 12.50 9.33 20.08
N MET A 269 11.25 9.20 19.61
CA MET A 269 10.06 9.07 20.46
C MET A 269 9.03 8.17 19.76
N ALA A 270 8.39 7.27 20.51
CA ALA A 270 7.37 6.36 20.01
C ALA A 270 6.19 6.20 20.99
N ALA A 271 5.00 5.90 20.47
CA ALA A 271 3.81 5.58 21.23
C ALA A 271 3.21 4.23 20.78
N THR A 272 2.59 3.45 21.67
CA THR A 272 1.98 2.16 21.33
C THR A 272 0.87 1.76 22.30
N GLU A 273 0.00 0.85 21.87
CA GLU A 273 -1.03 0.22 22.71
C GLU A 273 -0.62 -1.22 23.07
N TYR A 274 -0.62 -1.54 24.36
CA TYR A 274 -0.18 -2.83 24.89
C TYR A 274 -1.21 -3.44 25.84
N GLY A 275 -1.68 -4.65 25.54
CA GLY A 275 -2.87 -5.21 26.17
C GLY A 275 -4.09 -4.30 25.98
N LYS A 276 -4.66 -3.78 27.06
CA LYS A 276 -5.70 -2.73 27.06
C LYS A 276 -5.16 -1.31 27.33
N GLY A 277 -3.89 -1.18 27.70
CA GLY A 277 -3.26 0.07 28.11
C GLY A 277 -2.34 0.64 27.05
N ARG A 278 -1.56 1.66 27.44
CA ARG A 278 -0.78 2.50 26.52
C ARG A 278 0.61 2.79 27.05
N MET A 279 1.56 2.93 26.14
CA MET A 279 2.95 3.29 26.44
C MET A 279 3.41 4.42 25.53
N VAL A 280 4.15 5.38 26.09
CA VAL A 280 4.91 6.38 25.34
C VAL A 280 6.36 6.33 25.81
N VAL A 281 7.28 6.31 24.85
CA VAL A 281 8.71 6.03 25.02
C VAL A 281 9.52 7.19 24.43
N PHE A 282 10.45 7.75 25.20
CA PHE A 282 11.38 8.81 24.80
C PHE A 282 12.82 8.30 24.86
N GLY A 283 13.64 8.61 23.84
CA GLY A 283 15.06 8.26 23.77
C GLY A 283 15.98 8.99 24.75
N HIS A 284 15.45 9.77 25.70
CA HIS A 284 16.23 10.28 26.83
C HIS A 284 15.31 10.57 28.04
N GLU A 285 15.74 10.33 29.29
CA GLU A 285 14.90 10.69 30.46
C GLU A 285 14.85 12.20 30.72
N ALA A 286 15.95 12.91 30.44
CA ALA A 286 16.04 14.38 30.57
C ALA A 286 14.84 15.12 29.95
N TYR A 287 14.46 14.78 28.71
CA TYR A 287 13.35 15.38 27.97
C TYR A 287 12.04 15.45 28.77
N LEU A 288 11.74 14.44 29.59
CA LEU A 288 10.49 14.41 30.38
C LEU A 288 10.41 15.53 31.43
N LYS A 289 11.54 16.17 31.77
CA LYS A 289 11.63 17.28 32.73
C LYS A 289 11.58 18.67 32.07
N GLU A 290 11.67 18.76 30.74
CA GLU A 290 11.99 20.02 30.07
C GLU A 290 10.81 21.00 29.96
N PRO A 291 10.99 22.28 30.39
CA PRO A 291 9.95 23.29 30.29
C PRO A 291 9.46 23.56 28.86
N ASN A 292 10.34 23.39 27.86
CA ASN A 292 10.04 23.69 26.46
C ASN A 292 9.00 22.71 25.88
N ILE A 293 9.05 21.43 26.29
CA ILE A 293 8.12 20.40 25.80
C ILE A 293 6.96 20.10 26.76
N LYS A 294 6.73 20.94 27.78
CA LYS A 294 5.64 20.78 28.77
C LYS A 294 4.26 20.48 28.15
N LYS A 295 3.95 21.05 26.99
CA LYS A 295 2.70 20.80 26.24
C LYS A 295 2.64 19.38 25.69
N LEU A 296 3.75 18.84 25.19
CA LEU A 296 3.88 17.44 24.76
C LEU A 296 3.65 16.49 25.94
N ILE A 297 4.24 16.79 27.11
CA ILE A 297 4.06 15.95 28.32
C ILE A 297 2.60 15.95 28.77
N CYS A 298 1.93 17.10 28.80
CA CYS A 298 0.49 17.17 29.08
C CYS A 298 -0.35 16.37 28.05
N ASN A 299 -0.02 16.45 26.76
CA ASN A 299 -0.71 15.67 25.72
C ASN A 299 -0.47 14.16 25.86
N CYS A 300 0.76 13.74 26.17
CA CYS A 300 1.10 12.35 26.47
C CYS A 300 0.30 11.83 27.67
N VAL A 301 0.24 12.60 28.76
CA VAL A 301 -0.55 12.24 29.95
C VAL A 301 -2.04 12.14 29.61
N LYS A 302 -2.61 13.07 28.84
CA LYS A 302 -4.01 12.96 28.35
C LYS A 302 -4.24 11.68 27.56
N TRP A 303 -3.34 11.33 26.63
CA TRP A 303 -3.46 10.15 25.76
C TRP A 303 -3.30 8.82 26.51
N LEU A 304 -2.44 8.80 27.53
CA LEU A 304 -2.16 7.64 28.39
C LEU A 304 -3.28 7.35 29.41
N LYS A 305 -4.13 8.32 29.75
CA LYS A 305 -5.24 8.12 30.70
C LYS A 305 -6.39 7.34 30.07
N SER A 306 -6.82 6.27 30.76
CA SER A 306 -8.07 5.55 30.47
C SER A 306 -9.33 6.21 31.06
N ASN A 307 -9.16 7.18 31.97
CA ASN A 307 -10.23 8.01 32.55
C ASN A 307 -9.65 9.40 32.94
N PRO A 308 -10.27 10.55 32.63
CA PRO A 308 -9.73 11.88 32.97
C PRO A 308 -9.32 12.06 34.44
N ASP A 309 -10.08 11.48 35.37
CA ASP A 309 -9.84 11.53 36.82
C ASP A 309 -8.65 10.69 37.32
N ALA A 310 -8.06 9.84 36.48
CA ALA A 310 -6.95 8.97 36.84
C ALA A 310 -5.77 9.75 37.46
N VAL A 311 -5.23 9.24 38.57
CA VAL A 311 -4.06 9.82 39.23
C VAL A 311 -2.81 9.53 38.41
N VAL A 312 -1.97 10.54 38.21
CA VAL A 312 -0.65 10.43 37.57
C VAL A 312 0.41 10.25 38.65
N GLY A 313 1.08 9.10 38.67
CA GLY A 313 2.21 8.83 39.54
C GLY A 313 3.52 9.32 38.94
N ILE A 314 4.30 10.06 39.73
CA ILE A 314 5.53 10.73 39.28
C ILE A 314 6.66 10.47 40.29
N PRO A 315 7.74 9.74 39.92
CA PRO A 315 8.95 9.64 40.74
C PRO A 315 9.57 11.01 41.03
N LYS A 316 10.25 11.17 42.18
CA LYS A 316 10.84 12.46 42.60
C LYS A 316 11.83 13.05 41.57
N TYR A 317 12.49 12.19 40.80
CA TYR A 317 13.34 12.59 39.67
C TYR A 317 12.63 13.51 38.65
N TYR A 318 11.30 13.42 38.54
CA TYR A 318 10.45 14.24 37.69
C TYR A 318 9.54 15.21 38.48
N GLU A 319 9.86 15.52 39.74
CA GLU A 319 8.98 16.32 40.62
C GLU A 319 8.68 17.74 40.07
N SER A 320 9.59 18.32 39.28
CA SER A 320 9.34 19.58 38.54
C SER A 320 8.08 19.49 37.65
N VAL A 321 7.83 18.34 37.05
CA VAL A 321 6.70 18.04 36.14
C VAL A 321 5.38 17.94 36.90
N ALA A 322 5.40 17.62 38.21
CA ALA A 322 4.20 17.56 39.04
C ALA A 322 3.48 18.92 39.09
N SER A 323 4.24 20.02 39.16
CA SER A 323 3.69 21.39 39.12
C SER A 323 2.98 21.68 37.79
N ILE A 324 3.60 21.30 36.67
CA ILE A 324 3.11 21.50 35.30
C ILE A 324 1.79 20.74 35.09
N LEU A 325 1.75 19.47 35.48
CA LEU A 325 0.56 18.63 35.28
C LEU A 325 -0.58 19.01 36.24
N THR A 326 -0.26 19.46 37.46
CA THR A 326 -1.27 20.00 38.39
C THR A 326 -1.88 21.30 37.84
N ALA A 327 -1.06 22.21 37.31
CA ALA A 327 -1.53 23.43 36.64
C ALA A 327 -2.34 23.13 35.36
N ALA A 328 -2.09 22.01 34.68
CA ALA A 328 -2.89 21.49 33.58
C ALA A 328 -4.19 20.76 34.02
N GLY A 329 -4.52 20.76 35.31
CA GLY A 329 -5.74 20.17 35.86
C GLY A 329 -5.68 18.66 36.11
N HIS A 330 -4.49 18.05 36.18
CA HIS A 330 -4.35 16.64 36.49
C HIS A 330 -4.09 16.37 37.98
N LYS A 331 -4.76 15.36 38.52
CA LYS A 331 -4.45 14.79 39.84
C LYS A 331 -3.10 14.07 39.79
N VAL A 332 -2.15 14.51 40.61
CA VAL A 332 -0.77 13.99 40.66
C VAL A 332 -0.47 13.39 42.03
N LYS A 333 0.33 12.32 42.06
CA LYS A 333 0.91 11.71 43.28
C LYS A 333 2.42 11.54 43.08
N VAL A 334 3.23 12.33 43.79
CA VAL A 334 4.69 12.16 43.76
C VAL A 334 5.06 10.93 44.58
N SER A 335 5.70 9.94 43.95
CA SER A 335 6.18 8.72 44.60
C SER A 335 7.14 7.94 43.71
N ASP A 336 8.24 7.46 44.30
CA ASP A 336 9.25 6.63 43.61
C ASP A 336 8.82 5.16 43.46
N LYS A 337 7.68 4.78 44.06
CA LYS A 337 7.10 3.42 43.97
C LYS A 337 5.86 3.44 43.09
N PHE A 338 5.72 2.41 42.27
CA PHE A 338 4.50 2.17 41.51
C PHE A 338 3.37 1.70 42.45
N ASP A 339 2.15 2.12 42.17
CA ASP A 339 0.95 1.87 42.97
C ASP A 339 -0.23 1.63 42.01
N ARG A 340 -0.93 0.50 42.17
CA ARG A 340 -2.05 0.10 41.30
C ARG A 340 -3.27 1.05 41.37
N SER A 341 -3.30 2.03 42.27
CA SER A 341 -4.30 3.11 42.29
C SER A 341 -3.99 4.27 41.33
N MET A 342 -2.78 4.34 40.77
CA MET A 342 -2.42 5.25 39.68
C MET A 342 -3.05 4.77 38.36
N GLY A 343 -3.40 5.68 37.45
CA GLY A 343 -3.83 5.33 36.09
C GLY A 343 -2.81 5.70 35.00
N VAL A 344 -1.83 6.56 35.32
CA VAL A 344 -0.62 6.77 34.52
C VAL A 344 0.59 6.77 35.45
N PHE A 345 1.70 6.13 35.07
CA PHE A 345 2.95 6.16 35.84
C PHE A 345 4.15 6.57 34.96
N PHE A 346 5.00 7.45 35.51
CA PHE A 346 6.28 7.85 34.91
C PHE A 346 7.39 6.91 35.35
N ILE A 347 8.28 6.49 34.44
CA ILE A 347 9.41 5.60 34.71
C ILE A 347 10.71 6.23 34.20
N ASN A 348 11.71 6.35 35.08
CA ASN A 348 13.10 6.52 34.63
C ASN A 348 13.65 5.13 34.26
N GLY A 349 14.00 4.94 32.98
CA GLY A 349 14.49 3.66 32.48
C GLY A 349 15.97 3.37 32.77
N GLN A 350 16.72 4.32 33.35
CA GLN A 350 18.15 4.14 33.69
C GLN A 350 18.35 3.11 34.81
N GLU A 351 17.41 3.03 35.76
CA GLU A 351 17.46 2.15 36.91
C GLU A 351 16.78 0.79 36.64
N GLN A 352 16.99 -0.18 37.54
CA GLN A 352 16.26 -1.45 37.43
C GLN A 352 14.78 -1.26 37.79
N ILE A 353 13.89 -1.63 36.86
CA ILE A 353 12.44 -1.57 37.03
C ILE A 353 12.01 -2.65 38.04
N SER A 354 12.04 -2.31 39.32
CA SER A 354 11.85 -3.22 40.46
C SER A 354 10.46 -3.88 40.50
N GLN A 355 9.43 -3.18 40.02
CA GLN A 355 8.02 -3.63 39.97
C GLN A 355 7.61 -4.10 38.55
N LEU A 356 8.54 -4.64 37.75
CA LEU A 356 8.34 -4.97 36.34
C LEU A 356 7.07 -5.81 36.05
N SER A 357 6.80 -6.83 36.85
CA SER A 357 5.62 -7.70 36.70
C SER A 357 4.31 -6.96 36.97
N GLU A 358 4.27 -6.16 38.03
CA GLU A 358 3.09 -5.38 38.43
C GLU A 358 2.78 -4.27 37.40
N ILE A 359 3.81 -3.63 36.87
CA ILE A 359 3.71 -2.61 35.82
C ILE A 359 3.23 -3.25 34.50
N ASN A 360 3.70 -4.45 34.16
CA ASN A 360 3.24 -5.23 33.01
C ASN A 360 1.75 -5.62 33.12
N GLU A 361 1.31 -6.11 34.29
CA GLU A 361 -0.11 -6.36 34.57
C GLU A 361 -0.96 -5.07 34.49
N PHE A 362 -0.46 -3.97 35.05
CA PHE A 362 -1.11 -2.66 35.05
C PHE A 362 -1.35 -2.14 33.64
N ILE A 363 -0.33 -2.13 32.77
CA ILE A 363 -0.49 -1.73 31.37
C ILE A 363 -1.49 -2.68 30.69
N LYS A 364 -1.36 -4.00 30.85
CA LYS A 364 -2.30 -4.97 30.27
C LYS A 364 -3.75 -4.75 30.72
N GLY A 365 -3.97 -4.29 31.95
CA GLY A 365 -5.27 -3.98 32.52
C GLY A 365 -5.94 -2.70 31.99
N GLY A 366 -5.18 -1.77 31.40
CA GLY A 366 -5.68 -0.46 30.97
C GLY A 366 -4.92 0.76 31.54
N GLY A 367 -3.75 0.53 32.15
CA GLY A 367 -2.86 1.56 32.65
C GLY A 367 -2.01 2.24 31.56
N GLY A 368 -1.65 3.49 31.80
CA GLY A 368 -0.70 4.24 30.97
C GLY A 368 0.70 4.28 31.56
N VAL A 369 1.74 4.14 30.72
CA VAL A 369 3.14 4.33 31.14
C VAL A 369 3.85 5.34 30.23
N LEU A 370 4.57 6.27 30.85
CA LEU A 370 5.50 7.18 30.19
C LEU A 370 6.91 6.83 30.64
N ILE A 371 7.79 6.46 29.72
CA ILE A 371 9.17 6.07 30.02
C ILE A 371 10.16 6.83 29.15
N GLY A 372 11.25 7.29 29.74
CA GLY A 372 12.38 7.87 29.02
C GLY A 372 13.70 7.31 29.53
N THR A 373 14.64 7.02 28.64
CA THR A 373 16.06 6.68 28.93
C THR A 373 16.85 6.43 27.63
N GLN A 374 18.12 6.01 27.73
CA GLN A 374 19.07 5.83 26.63
C GLN A 374 20.03 4.66 26.91
N ALA A 375 20.09 3.68 26.01
CA ALA A 375 20.93 2.50 26.19
C ALA A 375 22.41 2.74 25.83
N TRP A 376 22.74 3.72 24.97
CA TRP A 376 24.12 4.05 24.59
C TRP A 376 25.04 4.29 25.80
N SER A 377 24.53 4.99 26.83
CA SER A 377 25.28 5.30 28.05
C SER A 377 25.56 4.04 28.88
N TRP A 378 24.57 3.13 28.92
CA TRP A 378 24.70 1.84 29.59
C TRP A 378 25.68 0.89 28.86
N CYS A 379 25.74 0.96 27.52
CA CYS A 379 26.68 0.17 26.70
C CYS A 379 28.15 0.47 27.05
N TYR A 380 28.52 1.73 27.31
CA TYR A 380 29.87 2.07 27.77
C TYR A 380 30.25 1.38 29.09
N SER A 381 29.28 1.16 29.98
CA SER A 381 29.47 0.44 31.25
C SER A 381 29.29 -1.09 31.12
N ASN A 382 28.87 -1.58 29.96
CA ASN A 382 28.53 -2.99 29.71
C ASN A 382 29.07 -3.49 28.35
N PRO A 383 30.39 -3.31 28.05
CA PRO A 383 30.96 -3.73 26.77
C PRO A 383 30.72 -5.22 26.50
N GLY A 384 30.37 -5.54 25.26
CA GLY A 384 30.09 -6.92 24.82
C GLY A 384 28.71 -7.48 25.19
N LYS A 385 27.85 -6.72 25.89
CA LYS A 385 26.44 -7.11 26.11
C LYS A 385 25.53 -6.39 25.12
N ASP A 386 24.69 -7.14 24.41
CA ASP A 386 23.66 -6.58 23.55
C ASP A 386 22.58 -5.84 24.39
N PRO A 387 22.33 -4.53 24.15
CA PRO A 387 21.32 -3.80 24.90
C PRO A 387 19.89 -4.31 24.61
N LEU A 388 19.59 -4.85 23.42
CA LEU A 388 18.24 -5.33 23.09
C LEU A 388 17.76 -6.43 24.04
N THR A 389 18.69 -7.29 24.49
CA THR A 389 18.42 -8.39 25.43
C THR A 389 18.80 -8.10 26.89
N HIS A 390 19.82 -7.25 27.14
CA HIS A 390 20.36 -7.07 28.49
C HIS A 390 19.98 -5.75 29.19
N TYR A 391 19.57 -4.72 28.46
CA TYR A 391 19.27 -3.41 29.04
C TYR A 391 18.00 -3.44 29.91
N PRO A 392 17.99 -2.88 31.14
CA PRO A 392 16.85 -3.01 32.05
C PRO A 392 15.51 -2.50 31.49
N ALA A 393 15.49 -1.35 30.81
CA ALA A 393 14.25 -0.81 30.24
C ALA A 393 13.68 -1.66 29.10
N ASN A 394 14.54 -2.32 28.31
CA ASN A 394 14.12 -3.21 27.22
C ASN A 394 13.34 -4.44 27.73
N LYS A 395 13.50 -4.82 29.00
CA LYS A 395 12.67 -5.86 29.65
C LYS A 395 11.21 -5.45 29.86
N LEU A 396 10.90 -4.15 29.82
CA LEU A 396 9.53 -3.61 29.83
C LEU A 396 9.07 -3.22 28.42
N THR A 397 9.84 -2.37 27.72
CA THR A 397 9.40 -1.83 26.42
C THR A 397 9.43 -2.87 25.30
N GLY A 398 10.35 -3.84 25.38
CA GLY A 398 10.42 -4.97 24.45
C GLY A 398 9.20 -5.88 24.49
N LEU A 399 8.43 -5.89 25.60
CA LEU A 399 7.15 -6.59 25.69
C LEU A 399 6.09 -6.03 24.72
N ALA A 400 6.25 -4.77 24.31
CA ALA A 400 5.44 -4.08 23.30
C ALA A 400 6.24 -3.81 22.00
N ASP A 401 7.31 -4.58 21.78
CA ASP A 401 8.28 -4.52 20.69
C ASP A 401 8.84 -3.12 20.36
N ILE A 402 9.15 -2.34 21.40
CA ILE A 402 9.95 -1.11 21.31
C ILE A 402 11.24 -1.30 22.12
N TYR A 403 12.40 -1.07 21.51
CA TYR A 403 13.69 -1.29 22.16
C TYR A 403 14.56 -0.03 22.06
N PHE A 404 15.25 0.32 23.14
CA PHE A 404 16.37 1.27 23.11
C PHE A 404 17.58 0.58 22.48
N GLY A 405 18.14 1.19 21.43
CA GLY A 405 19.31 0.67 20.70
C GLY A 405 20.65 1.22 21.23
N PRO A 406 21.78 0.66 20.76
CA PRO A 406 23.12 1.03 21.22
C PRO A 406 23.55 2.46 20.87
N ASP A 407 22.96 3.09 19.86
CA ASP A 407 23.51 4.32 19.28
C ASP A 407 22.94 5.60 19.91
N SER A 408 23.82 6.59 20.03
CA SER A 408 23.47 7.97 20.37
C SER A 408 23.23 8.79 19.10
N ARG A 409 22.26 9.69 19.15
CA ARG A 409 21.75 10.49 18.03
C ARG A 409 21.90 11.97 18.35
N ALA A 410 21.96 12.81 17.31
CA ALA A 410 22.16 14.25 17.50
C ALA A 410 20.93 14.92 18.13
N ARG A 411 21.16 15.74 19.17
CA ARG A 411 20.18 16.73 19.64
C ARG A 411 19.94 17.81 18.59
N GLY A 412 18.71 18.34 18.52
CA GLY A 412 18.30 19.28 17.47
C GLY A 412 16.99 20.00 17.75
N PHE A 413 16.61 20.87 16.81
CA PHE A 413 15.33 21.61 16.82
C PHE A 413 14.37 20.98 15.81
N PHE A 414 13.18 20.59 16.25
CA PHE A 414 12.25 19.79 15.46
C PHE A 414 11.01 20.58 15.07
N THR A 415 10.98 21.09 13.84
CA THR A 415 9.80 21.76 13.27
C THR A 415 8.71 20.74 12.92
N ILE A 416 7.68 20.64 13.76
CA ILE A 416 6.52 19.78 13.53
C ILE A 416 5.59 20.43 12.50
N HIS A 417 5.90 20.18 11.23
CA HIS A 417 4.97 20.45 10.14
C HIS A 417 3.74 19.54 10.23
N MET A 418 2.71 20.01 10.94
CA MET A 418 1.33 19.50 10.94
C MET A 418 0.67 19.62 9.56
N LYS A 419 1.18 18.83 8.60
CA LYS A 419 0.34 18.20 7.58
C LYS A 419 -0.70 17.35 8.31
N THR A 420 -1.86 17.15 7.70
CA THR A 420 -3.00 16.44 8.32
C THR A 420 -2.72 14.95 8.45
N CYS A 421 -1.97 14.62 9.51
CA CYS A 421 -1.32 13.34 9.80
C CYS A 421 -0.28 12.88 8.77
N PRO A 422 0.52 11.85 9.12
CA PRO A 422 1.34 11.17 8.14
C PRO A 422 0.45 10.53 7.07
N GLU A 423 0.88 10.65 5.83
CA GLU A 423 0.57 9.66 4.82
C GLU A 423 1.23 8.32 5.22
N LYS A 424 0.95 7.22 4.50
CA LYS A 424 1.46 5.89 4.86
C LYS A 424 2.98 5.87 5.08
N PRO A 425 3.53 4.95 5.91
CA PRO A 425 4.96 4.65 5.87
C PRO A 425 5.37 4.36 4.42
N ASP A 426 6.54 4.86 4.03
CA ASP A 426 6.88 5.19 2.64
C ASP A 426 6.55 4.11 1.61
N THR A 427 5.56 4.40 0.75
CA THR A 427 5.52 4.05 -0.68
C THR A 427 4.23 4.55 -1.35
N PHE A 428 4.31 4.87 -2.65
CA PHE A 428 3.22 5.24 -3.57
C PHE A 428 2.40 6.51 -3.27
N ILE A 429 2.93 7.64 -3.76
CA ILE A 429 2.11 8.70 -4.37
C ILE A 429 1.60 8.17 -5.73
N ARG A 430 0.36 8.53 -6.12
CA ARG A 430 -0.28 8.09 -7.37
C ARG A 430 0.45 8.60 -8.62
N PRO A 431 0.90 7.75 -9.57
CA PRO A 431 1.65 8.15 -10.76
C PRO A 431 0.88 8.99 -11.80
N SER A 432 -0.44 9.13 -11.67
CA SER A 432 -1.35 9.55 -12.76
C SER A 432 -1.08 10.94 -13.37
N GLU A 433 -0.41 11.84 -12.65
CA GLU A 433 -0.03 13.16 -13.19
C GLU A 433 1.45 13.27 -13.61
N GLN A 434 2.32 12.32 -13.22
CA GLN A 434 3.75 12.29 -13.63
C GLN A 434 4.02 11.35 -14.82
N VAL A 435 3.22 10.28 -14.99
CA VAL A 435 3.33 9.29 -16.09
C VAL A 435 3.55 9.93 -17.48
N PRO A 436 2.82 10.99 -17.90
CA PRO A 436 3.01 11.56 -19.25
C PRO A 436 4.43 12.06 -19.52
N ALA A 437 5.12 12.63 -18.52
CA ALA A 437 6.48 13.15 -18.70
C ALA A 437 7.50 12.02 -18.81
N ILE A 438 7.45 11.03 -17.91
CA ILE A 438 8.38 9.89 -17.91
C ILE A 438 8.26 9.10 -19.22
N PHE A 439 7.03 8.83 -19.68
CA PHE A 439 6.78 8.09 -20.93
C PHE A 439 7.18 8.88 -22.19
N GLN A 440 7.17 10.22 -22.16
CA GLN A 440 7.64 11.05 -23.28
C GLN A 440 9.16 11.16 -23.31
N LEU A 441 9.82 11.33 -22.16
CA LEU A 441 11.28 11.43 -22.06
C LEU A 441 11.96 10.09 -22.40
N LEU A 442 11.43 8.97 -21.89
CA LEU A 442 11.98 7.63 -22.08
C LEU A 442 11.36 6.89 -23.27
N GLN A 443 10.67 7.59 -24.19
CA GLN A 443 9.97 6.97 -25.30
C GLN A 443 10.93 6.18 -26.21
N ASN A 444 10.61 4.90 -26.43
CA ASN A 444 11.40 3.94 -27.23
C ASN A 444 12.81 3.64 -26.68
N ILE A 445 13.04 3.86 -25.38
CA ILE A 445 14.32 3.57 -24.71
C ILE A 445 14.08 2.43 -23.70
N THR A 446 14.75 1.31 -23.90
CA THR A 446 14.71 0.13 -22.99
C THR A 446 16.01 -0.04 -22.19
N VAL A 447 17.13 0.49 -22.68
CA VAL A 447 18.41 0.56 -21.98
C VAL A 447 19.04 1.92 -22.28
N LEU A 448 19.56 2.59 -21.26
CA LEU A 448 20.51 3.68 -21.40
C LEU A 448 21.92 3.16 -21.12
N ASP A 449 22.81 3.33 -22.09
CA ASP A 449 24.25 3.17 -21.89
C ASP A 449 24.83 4.51 -21.43
N LEU A 450 25.23 4.57 -20.17
CA LEU A 450 25.99 5.66 -19.57
C LEU A 450 27.37 5.17 -19.10
N ASN A 451 27.87 4.06 -19.64
CA ASN A 451 29.15 3.45 -19.28
C ASN A 451 30.35 4.13 -19.99
N ILE A 452 30.31 5.47 -20.07
CA ILE A 452 31.35 6.33 -20.64
C ILE A 452 32.41 6.67 -19.58
N ASP A 453 33.48 7.39 -19.92
CA ASP A 453 34.46 7.85 -18.91
C ASP A 453 34.03 9.14 -18.20
N SER A 454 32.90 9.07 -17.50
CA SER A 454 32.31 10.15 -16.69
C SER A 454 31.30 9.57 -15.69
N ASP A 455 31.64 9.64 -14.41
CA ASP A 455 30.83 9.10 -13.32
C ASP A 455 29.84 10.17 -12.78
N PRO A 456 28.53 9.89 -12.71
CA PRO A 456 27.53 10.90 -12.39
C PRO A 456 27.56 11.32 -10.91
N GLY A 457 27.08 12.52 -10.63
CA GLY A 457 26.65 12.94 -9.29
C GLY A 457 25.19 12.63 -9.04
N GLU A 458 24.83 12.57 -7.75
CA GLU A 458 23.43 12.47 -7.34
C GLU A 458 22.67 13.79 -7.51
N LEU A 459 21.35 13.67 -7.70
CA LEU A 459 20.39 14.76 -7.64
C LEU A 459 19.50 14.60 -6.40
N VAL A 460 19.52 15.59 -5.52
CA VAL A 460 18.63 15.70 -4.36
C VAL A 460 17.38 16.46 -4.78
N LEU A 461 16.21 15.82 -4.66
CA LEU A 461 14.92 16.39 -5.07
C LEU A 461 14.13 16.83 -3.82
N LYS A 462 13.80 18.11 -3.70
CA LYS A 462 13.10 18.66 -2.52
C LYS A 462 11.57 18.81 -2.68
N SER A 463 11.02 18.38 -3.82
CA SER A 463 9.61 18.63 -4.19
C SER A 463 9.03 17.56 -5.09
N THR A 464 7.73 17.28 -4.92
CA THR A 464 6.96 16.36 -5.76
C THR A 464 6.75 16.83 -7.21
N LYS A 465 7.13 18.09 -7.52
CA LYS A 465 7.20 18.61 -8.90
C LYS A 465 8.47 18.19 -9.64
N ALA A 466 9.52 17.81 -8.92
CA ALA A 466 10.74 17.25 -9.49
C ALA A 466 10.53 15.74 -9.70
N ILE A 467 10.48 15.32 -10.96
CA ILE A 467 10.23 13.94 -11.38
C ILE A 467 11.59 13.26 -11.55
N PRO A 468 11.92 12.20 -10.78
CA PRO A 468 13.11 11.39 -11.03
C PRO A 468 12.92 10.59 -12.32
N ILE A 469 13.81 10.77 -13.29
CA ILE A 469 13.79 10.11 -14.60
C ILE A 469 14.75 8.91 -14.64
N LEU A 470 15.89 9.01 -13.96
CA LEU A 470 16.87 7.93 -13.84
C LEU A 470 17.36 7.81 -12.40
N LYS A 471 17.57 6.57 -11.94
CA LYS A 471 18.12 6.24 -10.62
C LYS A 471 19.23 5.17 -10.72
N ASP A 472 20.16 5.18 -9.78
CA ASP A 472 21.10 4.07 -9.55
C ASP A 472 20.45 2.89 -8.79
N GLN A 473 21.21 1.80 -8.62
CA GLN A 473 20.76 0.62 -7.87
C GLN A 473 20.52 0.88 -6.38
N ALA A 474 21.10 1.96 -5.83
CA ALA A 474 20.86 2.43 -4.46
C ALA A 474 19.66 3.42 -4.38
N GLY A 475 18.95 3.65 -5.50
CA GLY A 475 17.78 4.51 -5.58
C GLY A 475 18.07 6.01 -5.70
N ALA A 476 19.34 6.42 -5.74
CA ALA A 476 19.74 7.81 -5.88
C ALA A 476 19.53 8.32 -7.31
N VAL A 477 19.03 9.55 -7.45
CA VAL A 477 18.62 10.10 -8.75
C VAL A 477 19.83 10.58 -9.53
N LEU A 478 19.93 10.19 -10.80
CA LEU A 478 21.00 10.60 -11.73
C LEU A 478 20.49 11.55 -12.83
N MET A 479 19.17 11.56 -13.06
CA MET A 479 18.50 12.46 -14.01
C MET A 479 17.11 12.81 -13.47
N ALA A 480 16.73 14.08 -13.56
CA ALA A 480 15.43 14.58 -13.12
C ALA A 480 14.83 15.57 -14.13
N ALA A 481 13.51 15.75 -14.09
CA ALA A 481 12.80 16.74 -14.90
C ALA A 481 11.70 17.44 -14.10
N ALA A 482 11.41 18.70 -14.39
CA ALA A 482 10.44 19.51 -13.66
C ALA A 482 9.81 20.61 -14.52
N GLU A 483 8.65 21.12 -14.10
CA GLU A 483 8.04 22.33 -14.66
C GLU A 483 8.21 23.51 -13.69
N TYR A 484 8.60 24.68 -14.20
CA TYR A 484 8.81 25.90 -13.40
C TYR A 484 8.23 27.13 -14.11
N GLY A 485 7.36 27.86 -13.41
CA GLY A 485 6.52 28.88 -14.04
C GLY A 485 5.65 28.28 -15.13
N LYS A 486 5.85 28.67 -16.40
CA LYS A 486 5.25 28.03 -17.58
C LYS A 486 6.21 27.08 -18.32
N GLY A 487 7.50 27.13 -18.02
CA GLY A 487 8.56 26.42 -18.74
C GLY A 487 8.97 25.11 -18.08
N ARG A 488 10.03 24.51 -18.61
CA ARG A 488 10.46 23.14 -18.28
C ARG A 488 11.96 23.02 -18.11
N MET A 489 12.37 22.08 -17.28
CA MET A 489 13.78 21.80 -17.00
C MET A 489 14.06 20.31 -17.02
N VAL A 490 15.19 19.91 -17.62
CA VAL A 490 15.76 18.56 -17.51
C VAL A 490 17.19 18.69 -16.97
N VAL A 491 17.54 17.87 -15.97
CA VAL A 491 18.79 17.93 -15.21
C VAL A 491 19.48 16.57 -15.26
N PHE A 492 20.77 16.55 -15.60
CA PHE A 492 21.63 15.35 -15.64
C PHE A 492 22.78 15.48 -14.65
N GLY A 493 23.08 14.43 -13.88
CA GLY A 493 24.19 14.37 -12.92
C GLY A 493 25.61 14.39 -13.53
N HIS A 494 25.77 14.64 -14.83
CA HIS A 494 27.07 14.94 -15.43
C HIS A 494 26.89 15.80 -16.70
N GLU A 495 27.73 16.81 -16.96
CA GLU A 495 27.60 17.58 -18.22
C GLU A 495 27.95 16.75 -19.46
N ALA A 496 28.92 15.83 -19.34
CA ALA A 496 29.35 14.99 -20.47
C ALA A 496 28.19 14.21 -21.13
N TYR A 497 27.20 13.76 -20.36
CA TYR A 497 26.07 12.97 -20.88
C TYR A 497 25.30 13.72 -21.99
N LEU A 498 25.22 15.04 -21.91
CA LEU A 498 24.50 15.84 -22.91
C LEU A 498 25.12 15.83 -24.31
N LYS A 499 26.38 15.41 -24.47
CA LYS A 499 27.09 15.31 -25.77
C LYS A 499 27.29 13.88 -26.29
N GLU A 500 26.84 12.86 -25.57
CA GLU A 500 27.12 11.47 -25.92
C GLU A 500 26.21 10.90 -27.03
N PRO A 501 26.76 10.19 -28.04
CA PRO A 501 25.96 9.58 -29.10
C PRO A 501 25.10 8.42 -28.58
N ASN A 502 25.56 7.69 -27.55
CA ASN A 502 24.88 6.49 -27.05
C ASN A 502 23.48 6.78 -26.48
N ILE A 503 23.22 8.02 -26.04
CA ILE A 503 21.92 8.46 -25.52
C ILE A 503 21.20 9.47 -26.43
N GLN A 504 21.56 9.56 -27.71
CA GLN A 504 20.97 10.51 -28.67
C GLN A 504 19.44 10.51 -28.72
N MET A 505 18.79 9.36 -28.52
CA MET A 505 17.32 9.25 -28.48
C MET A 505 16.74 9.96 -27.25
N LEU A 506 17.40 9.85 -26.08
CA LEU A 506 17.02 10.55 -24.86
C LEU A 506 17.13 12.07 -25.06
N ILE A 507 18.24 12.54 -25.62
CA ILE A 507 18.47 13.96 -25.92
C ILE A 507 17.38 14.51 -26.86
N CYS A 508 17.02 13.76 -27.92
CA CYS A 508 15.91 14.11 -28.81
C CYS A 508 14.56 14.16 -28.08
N ASN A 509 14.28 13.21 -27.19
CA ASN A 509 13.03 13.17 -26.41
C ASN A 509 12.96 14.32 -25.39
N CYS A 510 14.06 14.62 -24.70
CA CYS A 510 14.18 15.79 -23.82
C CYS A 510 13.92 17.09 -24.59
N VAL A 511 14.52 17.27 -25.77
CA VAL A 511 14.30 18.48 -26.60
C VAL A 511 12.84 18.58 -27.08
N LYS A 512 12.18 17.47 -27.43
CA LYS A 512 10.73 17.46 -27.75
C LYS A 512 9.89 17.85 -26.52
N TRP A 513 10.19 17.30 -25.34
CA TRP A 513 9.44 17.56 -24.10
C TRP A 513 9.61 19.01 -23.59
N LEU A 514 10.82 19.56 -23.72
CA LEU A 514 11.16 20.93 -23.36
C LEU A 514 10.54 21.99 -24.28
N LYS A 515 10.14 21.62 -25.52
CA LYS A 515 9.53 22.54 -26.48
C LYS A 515 8.02 22.70 -26.29
N LEU A 516 7.59 23.87 -25.80
CA LEU A 516 6.19 24.29 -25.91
C LEU A 516 5.78 24.66 -27.35
N ASN A 517 6.75 25.07 -28.18
CA ASN A 517 6.56 25.34 -29.61
C ASN A 517 7.50 24.43 -30.43
N PRO A 518 6.98 23.50 -31.26
CA PRO A 518 7.81 22.60 -32.07
C PRO A 518 8.83 23.32 -32.95
N ASN A 519 8.45 24.47 -33.51
CA ASN A 519 9.25 25.29 -34.42
C ASN A 519 10.35 26.11 -33.73
N ALA A 520 10.42 26.11 -32.39
CA ALA A 520 11.40 26.87 -31.65
C ALA A 520 12.85 26.44 -31.94
N VAL A 521 13.76 27.41 -31.87
CA VAL A 521 15.21 27.17 -32.01
C VAL A 521 15.76 26.57 -30.72
N VAL A 522 16.62 25.56 -30.86
CA VAL A 522 17.42 24.98 -29.78
C VAL A 522 18.78 25.67 -29.76
N GLY A 523 19.09 26.39 -28.68
CA GLY A 523 20.39 26.98 -28.45
C GLY A 523 21.36 25.98 -27.80
N ILE A 524 22.55 25.85 -28.36
CA ILE A 524 23.56 24.86 -27.95
C ILE A 524 24.92 25.54 -27.78
N PRO A 525 25.48 25.64 -26.56
CA PRO A 525 26.87 26.06 -26.35
C PRO A 525 27.88 25.18 -27.10
N LYS A 526 29.03 25.72 -27.51
CA LYS A 526 30.03 24.98 -28.32
C LYS A 526 30.51 23.69 -27.66
N TYR A 527 30.52 23.62 -26.33
CA TYR A 527 30.83 22.40 -25.57
C TYR A 527 29.98 21.17 -26.00
N TYR A 528 28.76 21.41 -26.51
CA TYR A 528 27.83 20.39 -27.00
C TYR A 528 27.64 20.42 -28.53
N GLU A 529 28.56 21.02 -29.30
CA GLU A 529 28.40 21.21 -30.75
C GLU A 529 28.21 19.89 -31.53
N SER A 530 28.75 18.77 -31.03
CA SER A 530 28.51 17.41 -31.57
C SER A 530 27.03 17.02 -31.64
N VAL A 531 26.18 17.62 -30.81
CA VAL A 531 24.73 17.36 -30.71
C VAL A 531 23.94 18.14 -31.76
N ALA A 532 24.52 19.20 -32.32
CA ALA A 532 23.84 20.05 -33.30
C ALA A 532 23.45 19.28 -34.57
N SER A 533 24.31 18.37 -35.03
CA SER A 533 24.04 17.48 -36.18
C SER A 533 22.92 16.48 -35.87
N ILE A 534 22.96 15.84 -34.69
CA ILE A 534 21.95 14.89 -34.20
C ILE A 534 20.56 15.55 -34.16
N LEU A 535 20.45 16.72 -33.54
CA LEU A 535 19.16 17.42 -33.42
C LEU A 535 18.67 18.00 -34.75
N THR A 536 19.59 18.40 -35.64
CA THR A 536 19.23 18.81 -37.01
C THR A 536 18.71 17.64 -37.83
N ALA A 537 19.33 16.46 -37.74
CA ALA A 537 18.86 15.22 -38.36
C ALA A 537 17.50 14.76 -37.79
N ALA A 538 17.23 15.02 -36.50
CA ALA A 538 15.93 14.85 -35.86
C ALA A 538 14.87 15.93 -36.23
N GLY A 539 15.19 16.84 -37.15
CA GLY A 539 14.26 17.86 -37.67
C GLY A 539 14.11 19.10 -36.78
N HIS A 540 15.05 19.37 -35.87
CA HIS A 540 15.02 20.58 -35.04
C HIS A 540 15.91 21.69 -35.60
N LYS A 541 15.41 22.94 -35.52
CA LYS A 541 16.22 24.14 -35.79
C LYS A 541 17.20 24.34 -34.64
N VAL A 542 18.50 24.41 -34.94
CA VAL A 542 19.59 24.57 -33.97
C VAL A 542 20.32 25.90 -34.19
N LYS A 543 20.80 26.52 -33.11
CA LYS A 543 21.70 27.68 -33.11
C LYS A 543 22.85 27.41 -32.14
N VAL A 544 24.05 27.20 -32.68
CA VAL A 544 25.26 27.05 -31.84
C VAL A 544 25.66 28.42 -31.30
N SER A 545 25.64 28.58 -29.97
CA SER A 545 26.04 29.82 -29.29
C SER A 545 26.24 29.58 -27.79
N ASP A 546 27.34 30.13 -27.25
CA ASP A 546 27.67 30.05 -25.81
C ASP A 546 26.84 31.01 -24.94
N LYS A 547 26.00 31.85 -25.57
CA LYS A 547 25.12 32.81 -24.90
C LYS A 547 23.66 32.49 -25.16
N PHE A 548 22.84 32.65 -24.13
CA PHE A 548 21.39 32.61 -24.25
C PHE A 548 20.88 33.85 -25.00
N ASP A 549 19.86 33.66 -25.82
CA ASP A 549 19.19 34.69 -26.61
C ASP A 549 17.69 34.37 -26.69
N SER A 550 16.84 35.40 -26.60
CA SER A 550 15.38 35.31 -26.56
C SER A 550 14.74 34.70 -27.81
N SER A 551 15.46 34.55 -28.92
CA SER A 551 14.99 33.78 -30.09
C SER A 551 15.00 32.26 -29.90
N MET A 552 15.65 31.76 -28.85
CA MET A 552 15.67 30.34 -28.46
C MET A 552 14.41 29.96 -27.69
N GLY A 553 13.92 28.73 -27.87
CA GLY A 553 12.86 28.15 -27.02
C GLY A 553 13.31 26.96 -26.18
N VAL A 554 14.49 26.40 -26.46
CA VAL A 554 15.22 25.49 -25.56
C VAL A 554 16.69 25.92 -25.52
N PHE A 555 17.32 25.92 -24.35
CA PHE A 555 18.75 26.20 -24.19
C PHE A 555 19.47 25.10 -23.39
N PHE A 556 20.64 24.68 -23.87
CA PHE A 556 21.55 23.77 -23.18
C PHE A 556 22.51 24.56 -22.27
N ILE A 557 22.83 24.05 -21.08
CA ILE A 557 23.71 24.71 -20.10
C ILE A 557 24.74 23.73 -19.53
N ASN A 558 26.01 24.12 -19.55
CA ASN A 558 27.06 23.48 -18.74
C ASN A 558 27.03 24.08 -17.33
N GLY A 559 26.59 23.31 -16.34
CA GLY A 559 26.47 23.79 -14.95
C GLY A 559 27.78 23.84 -14.16
N GLN A 560 28.92 23.40 -14.74
CA GLN A 560 30.24 23.64 -14.18
C GLN A 560 30.70 25.10 -14.35
N GLU A 561 30.23 25.74 -15.43
CA GLU A 561 30.58 27.11 -15.75
C GLU A 561 29.70 28.10 -14.99
N GLN A 562 30.17 29.34 -14.82
CA GLN A 562 29.35 30.37 -14.19
C GLN A 562 28.18 30.74 -15.11
N ILE A 563 26.96 30.50 -14.64
CA ILE A 563 25.71 30.83 -15.36
C ILE A 563 25.55 32.36 -15.40
N SER A 564 26.23 32.99 -16.36
CA SER A 564 26.38 34.45 -16.48
C SER A 564 25.10 35.20 -16.84
N GLN A 565 24.10 34.50 -17.39
CA GLN A 565 22.78 35.03 -17.77
C GLN A 565 21.65 34.44 -16.89
N LEU A 566 21.94 34.21 -15.60
CA LEU A 566 20.98 33.58 -14.67
C LEU A 566 19.63 34.32 -14.57
N PRO A 567 19.54 35.66 -14.51
CA PRO A 567 18.26 36.37 -14.49
C PRO A 567 17.45 36.17 -15.79
N GLU A 568 18.09 36.30 -16.95
CA GLU A 568 17.45 36.16 -18.25
C GLU A 568 16.94 34.74 -18.48
N ILE A 569 17.74 33.74 -18.11
CA ILE A 569 17.37 32.32 -18.16
C ILE A 569 16.23 32.03 -17.17
N THR A 570 16.21 32.67 -16.00
CA THR A 570 15.12 32.54 -15.00
C THR A 570 13.78 33.06 -15.54
N GLU A 571 13.76 34.26 -16.13
CA GLU A 571 12.53 34.80 -16.74
C GLU A 571 12.13 34.06 -18.02
N PHE A 572 13.10 33.57 -18.80
CA PHE A 572 12.86 32.69 -19.94
C PHE A 572 12.10 31.41 -19.54
N ILE A 573 12.57 30.68 -18.51
CA ILE A 573 11.85 29.48 -18.03
C ILE A 573 10.46 29.89 -17.51
N LYS A 574 10.35 30.93 -16.67
CA LYS A 574 9.05 31.42 -16.19
C LYS A 574 8.06 31.72 -17.32
N GLY A 575 8.54 32.28 -18.42
CA GLY A 575 7.75 32.63 -19.61
C GLY A 575 7.29 31.45 -20.47
N GLY A 576 7.93 30.28 -20.35
CA GLY A 576 7.64 29.09 -21.17
C GLY A 576 8.86 28.43 -21.83
N GLY A 577 10.08 28.90 -21.51
CA GLY A 577 11.32 28.34 -22.04
C GLY A 577 11.67 26.96 -21.49
N GLY A 578 12.33 26.16 -22.32
CA GLY A 578 12.94 24.89 -21.91
C GLY A 578 14.42 25.03 -21.59
N VAL A 579 14.90 24.40 -20.52
CA VAL A 579 16.33 24.30 -20.19
C VAL A 579 16.75 22.86 -20.02
N MET A 580 17.90 22.50 -20.59
CA MET A 580 18.58 21.24 -20.31
C MET A 580 19.96 21.52 -19.74
N ILE A 581 20.26 21.00 -18.55
CA ILE A 581 21.50 21.29 -17.82
C ILE A 581 22.13 20.01 -17.30
N GLY A 582 23.46 19.93 -17.39
CA GLY A 582 24.25 18.86 -16.79
C GLY A 582 25.39 19.42 -15.95
N ALA A 583 25.69 18.78 -14.83
CA ALA A 583 26.83 19.08 -13.96
C ALA A 583 27.05 17.98 -12.91
N GLN A 584 28.19 18.03 -12.21
CA GLN A 584 28.51 17.18 -11.06
C GLN A 584 29.11 18.00 -9.92
N ALA A 585 28.37 18.13 -8.81
CA ALA A 585 28.85 18.86 -7.63
C ALA A 585 29.90 18.07 -6.83
N TRP A 586 29.96 16.73 -6.93
CA TRP A 586 31.00 15.94 -6.25
C TRP A 586 32.42 16.38 -6.63
N CYS A 587 32.65 16.72 -7.90
CA CYS A 587 33.96 17.20 -8.38
C CYS A 587 34.26 18.61 -7.87
N TRP A 588 33.24 19.46 -7.79
CA TRP A 588 33.34 20.80 -7.20
C TRP A 588 33.62 20.77 -5.69
N CYS A 589 33.06 19.81 -4.95
CA CYS A 589 33.33 19.59 -3.52
C CYS A 589 34.79 19.23 -3.24
N ILE A 590 35.46 18.47 -4.12
CA ILE A 590 36.90 18.20 -4.02
C ILE A 590 37.72 19.51 -4.07
N GLN A 591 37.27 20.48 -4.86
CA GLN A 591 37.89 21.81 -4.97
C GLN A 591 37.41 22.80 -3.89
N ASN A 592 36.36 22.45 -3.14
CA ASN A 592 35.68 23.30 -2.15
C ASN A 592 35.37 22.51 -0.86
N PRO A 593 36.38 21.92 -0.19
CA PRO A 593 36.17 21.12 1.01
C PRO A 593 35.46 21.93 2.10
N GLY A 594 34.52 21.29 2.80
CA GLY A 594 33.73 21.89 3.88
C GLY A 594 32.59 22.81 3.44
N LYS A 595 32.40 23.07 2.13
CA LYS A 595 31.22 23.81 1.63
C LYS A 595 30.11 22.86 1.21
N ASP A 596 28.92 23.04 1.77
CA ASP A 596 27.71 22.36 1.30
C ASP A 596 27.42 22.71 -0.18
N PRO A 597 27.35 21.74 -1.11
CA PRO A 597 27.00 22.02 -2.49
C PRO A 597 25.55 22.48 -2.66
N LEU A 598 24.60 22.07 -1.80
CA LEU A 598 23.18 22.46 -1.95
C LEU A 598 23.01 23.99 -1.84
N ALA A 599 23.72 24.64 -0.92
CA ALA A 599 23.76 26.09 -0.78
C ALA A 599 24.75 26.81 -1.72
N HIS A 600 25.89 26.18 -2.07
CA HIS A 600 27.02 26.91 -2.69
C HIS A 600 27.34 26.56 -4.15
N PHE A 601 26.90 25.41 -4.68
CA PHE A 601 27.24 25.01 -6.04
C PHE A 601 26.54 25.91 -7.08
N PRO A 602 27.25 26.49 -8.09
CA PRO A 602 26.66 27.49 -8.98
C PRO A 602 25.38 27.04 -9.71
N ALA A 603 25.32 25.80 -10.18
CA ALA A 603 24.15 25.28 -10.90
C ALA A 603 22.90 25.13 -10.00
N ASN A 604 23.06 24.99 -8.68
CA ASN A 604 21.95 24.90 -7.72
C ASN A 604 21.17 26.23 -7.61
N LYS A 605 21.76 27.36 -8.03
CA LYS A 605 21.06 28.65 -8.14
C LYS A 605 20.02 28.68 -9.26
N LEU A 606 20.16 27.83 -10.28
CA LEU A 606 19.18 27.69 -11.37
C LEU A 606 18.27 26.48 -11.17
N THR A 607 18.87 25.31 -10.88
CA THR A 607 18.12 24.04 -10.74
C THR A 607 17.25 24.01 -9.48
N GLY A 608 17.69 24.66 -8.39
CA GLY A 608 16.93 24.81 -7.16
C GLY A 608 15.65 25.64 -7.31
N LEU A 609 15.48 26.41 -8.39
CA LEU A 609 14.20 27.04 -8.72
C LEU A 609 13.08 26.02 -8.99
N ALA A 610 13.47 24.83 -9.44
CA ALA A 610 12.59 23.69 -9.70
C ALA A 610 12.77 22.57 -8.66
N ASP A 611 13.34 22.90 -7.49
CA ASP A 611 13.60 22.00 -6.36
C ASP A 611 14.54 20.80 -6.67
N ILE A 612 15.33 20.89 -7.75
CA ILE A 612 16.37 19.91 -8.11
C ILE A 612 17.73 20.47 -7.68
N TYR A 613 18.53 19.69 -6.95
CA TYR A 613 19.86 20.11 -6.49
C TYR A 613 20.90 19.04 -6.80
N PHE A 614 22.08 19.43 -7.28
CA PHE A 614 23.26 18.56 -7.35
C PHE A 614 23.80 18.31 -5.94
N GLY A 615 23.92 17.03 -5.55
CA GLY A 615 24.41 16.58 -4.25
C GLY A 615 25.91 16.30 -4.21
N ALA A 616 26.42 16.01 -3.00
CA ALA A 616 27.85 15.82 -2.76
C ALA A 616 28.39 14.48 -3.27
N ASN A 617 27.56 13.43 -3.33
CA ASN A 617 28.06 12.08 -3.61
C ASN A 617 28.25 11.82 -5.10
N LYS A 618 29.42 11.24 -5.41
CA LYS A 618 29.72 10.56 -6.67
C LYS A 618 28.96 9.23 -6.73
N ARG A 619 28.36 8.92 -7.87
CA ARG A 619 27.58 7.71 -8.15
C ARG A 619 28.23 6.88 -9.27
N PRO A 620 27.89 5.59 -9.42
CA PRO A 620 28.50 4.75 -10.45
C PRO A 620 27.90 5.03 -11.84
N ARG A 621 28.75 5.04 -12.85
CA ARG A 621 28.36 4.86 -14.26
C ARG A 621 27.91 3.41 -14.54
N GLY A 622 27.25 3.18 -15.68
CA GLY A 622 26.89 1.82 -16.11
C GLY A 622 25.75 1.75 -17.11
N TYR A 623 25.15 0.56 -17.22
CA TYR A 623 23.98 0.27 -18.04
C TYR A 623 22.72 0.33 -17.20
N PHE A 624 21.73 1.12 -17.64
CA PHE A 624 20.48 1.33 -16.92
C PHE A 624 19.30 0.81 -17.72
N THR A 625 18.71 -0.30 -17.30
CA THR A 625 17.48 -0.84 -17.91
C THR A 625 16.28 0.01 -17.53
N ILE A 626 15.55 0.48 -18.53
CA ILE A 626 14.38 1.36 -18.37
C ILE A 626 13.11 0.52 -18.34
N HIS A 627 12.47 0.48 -17.16
CA HIS A 627 11.17 -0.14 -16.96
C HIS A 627 10.06 0.92 -16.95
N LEU A 628 9.37 1.11 -18.07
CA LEU A 628 8.18 1.96 -18.17
C LEU A 628 6.93 1.26 -17.59
N THR A 629 6.89 1.11 -16.27
CA THR A 629 5.72 0.59 -15.56
C THR A 629 4.58 1.61 -15.56
N THR A 630 3.44 1.23 -16.15
CA THR A 630 2.13 1.79 -15.75
C THR A 630 1.63 1.04 -14.52
N SER A 631 0.87 1.72 -13.64
CA SER A 631 0.62 1.33 -12.22
C SER A 631 1.92 1.35 -11.38
N GLU A 632 1.97 1.98 -10.20
CA GLU A 632 1.31 1.58 -8.95
C GLU A 632 1.53 0.09 -8.64
N GLU A 633 2.39 -0.22 -7.66
CA GLU A 633 2.40 -1.55 -7.03
C GLU A 633 1.19 -1.68 -6.10
N SER A 634 0.01 -1.61 -6.71
CA SER A 634 -1.15 -2.31 -6.18
C SER A 634 -0.76 -3.77 -6.01
N GLN A 635 -0.68 -4.23 -4.75
CA GLN A 635 -0.86 -5.63 -4.40
C GLN A 635 -2.27 -6.04 -4.86
N THR A 636 -2.42 -6.29 -6.16
CA THR A 636 -3.69 -6.63 -6.74
C THR A 636 -4.07 -8.03 -6.29
N PHE A 637 -5.22 -8.12 -5.63
CA PHE A 637 -6.03 -9.32 -5.70
C PHE A 637 -6.44 -9.51 -7.17
N ILE A 638 -5.60 -10.21 -7.94
CA ILE A 638 -5.86 -10.52 -9.34
C ILE A 638 -7.18 -11.29 -9.42
N LYS A 639 -8.05 -10.93 -10.36
CA LYS A 639 -9.36 -11.57 -10.56
C LYS A 639 -9.19 -13.10 -10.71
N PRO A 640 -9.70 -13.93 -9.78
CA PRO A 640 -9.38 -15.36 -9.77
C PRO A 640 -9.84 -16.15 -11.01
N SER A 641 -10.83 -15.64 -11.74
CA SER A 641 -11.58 -16.39 -12.77
C SER A 641 -10.79 -16.84 -13.99
N ALA A 642 -9.60 -16.27 -14.25
CA ALA A 642 -8.79 -16.60 -15.44
C ALA A 642 -7.54 -17.45 -15.13
N GLN A 643 -6.95 -17.30 -13.94
CA GLN A 643 -5.71 -18.01 -13.57
C GLN A 643 -5.98 -19.38 -12.93
N VAL A 644 -7.10 -19.52 -12.21
CA VAL A 644 -7.52 -20.79 -11.56
C VAL A 644 -7.52 -21.98 -12.53
N PRO A 645 -8.09 -21.91 -13.75
CA PRO A 645 -8.07 -23.03 -14.70
C PRO A 645 -6.66 -23.56 -15.04
N VAL A 646 -5.66 -22.68 -15.15
CA VAL A 646 -4.28 -23.09 -15.50
C VAL A 646 -3.61 -23.83 -14.35
N ILE A 647 -3.76 -23.33 -13.12
CA ILE A 647 -3.21 -24.03 -11.93
C ILE A 647 -3.89 -25.40 -11.75
N PHE A 648 -5.20 -25.50 -11.99
CA PHE A 648 -5.93 -26.76 -11.95
C PHE A 648 -5.48 -27.75 -13.04
N GLN A 649 -5.13 -27.28 -14.25
CA GLN A 649 -4.62 -28.12 -15.34
C GLN A 649 -3.18 -28.60 -15.09
N LEU A 650 -2.28 -27.72 -14.64
CA LEU A 650 -0.89 -28.08 -14.36
C LEU A 650 -0.79 -29.05 -13.17
N LEU A 651 -1.63 -28.85 -12.14
CA LEU A 651 -1.69 -29.69 -10.94
C LEU A 651 -2.82 -30.73 -11.01
N GLU A 652 -3.26 -31.10 -12.22
CA GLU A 652 -4.25 -32.17 -12.44
C GLU A 652 -3.75 -33.51 -11.87
N ASN A 653 -4.56 -34.15 -11.03
CA ASN A 653 -4.23 -35.42 -10.34
C ASN A 653 -2.95 -35.41 -9.49
N ILE A 654 -2.45 -34.22 -9.12
CA ILE A 654 -1.36 -34.07 -8.14
C ILE A 654 -1.93 -33.59 -6.81
N THR A 655 -1.49 -34.22 -5.71
CA THR A 655 -1.82 -33.88 -4.32
C THR A 655 -0.58 -33.58 -3.48
N GLU A 656 0.57 -34.17 -3.83
CA GLU A 656 1.86 -33.91 -3.20
C GLU A 656 2.93 -33.86 -4.30
N LEU A 657 3.94 -33.00 -4.14
CA LEU A 657 5.15 -32.93 -4.97
C LEU A 657 6.35 -32.94 -4.04
N ASP A 658 7.14 -34.02 -4.09
CA ASP A 658 8.42 -34.05 -3.41
C ASP A 658 9.54 -33.52 -4.32
N LEU A 659 10.17 -32.42 -3.90
CA LEU A 659 11.33 -31.81 -4.55
C LEU A 659 12.56 -31.85 -3.63
N ASN A 660 12.57 -32.67 -2.58
CA ASN A 660 13.74 -32.88 -1.70
C ASN A 660 14.85 -33.74 -2.34
N ILE A 661 15.12 -33.52 -3.63
CA ILE A 661 16.23 -34.13 -4.35
C ILE A 661 17.54 -33.39 -4.09
N ASP A 662 18.66 -33.89 -4.61
CA ASP A 662 19.97 -33.22 -4.48
C ASP A 662 20.19 -32.11 -5.52
N ALA A 663 19.26 -31.16 -5.53
CA ALA A 663 19.24 -29.99 -6.39
C ALA A 663 18.43 -28.86 -5.73
N ASP A 664 19.12 -27.84 -5.21
CA ASP A 664 18.48 -26.73 -4.50
C ASP A 664 18.06 -25.61 -5.47
N PRO A 665 16.78 -25.25 -5.56
CA PRO A 665 16.27 -24.36 -6.60
C PRO A 665 16.79 -22.93 -6.46
N GLY A 666 16.89 -22.21 -7.57
CA GLY A 666 16.95 -20.75 -7.59
C GLY A 666 15.57 -20.12 -7.57
N GLU A 667 15.52 -18.86 -7.13
CA GLU A 667 14.31 -18.07 -7.24
C GLU A 667 14.02 -17.63 -8.69
N LEU A 668 12.73 -17.47 -8.99
CA LEU A 668 12.23 -16.84 -10.19
C LEU A 668 11.68 -15.44 -9.82
N VAL A 669 12.36 -14.41 -10.28
CA VAL A 669 11.90 -13.01 -10.25
C VAL A 669 10.85 -12.84 -11.35
N VAL A 670 9.60 -13.09 -10.98
CA VAL A 670 8.43 -12.96 -11.87
C VAL A 670 7.92 -11.52 -11.85
N LYS A 671 8.14 -10.78 -12.94
CA LYS A 671 7.64 -9.41 -13.15
C LYS A 671 6.36 -9.36 -14.01
N SER A 672 6.09 -10.42 -14.79
CA SER A 672 4.96 -10.46 -15.72
C SER A 672 3.59 -10.54 -15.05
N THR A 673 2.66 -9.68 -15.47
CA THR A 673 1.23 -9.79 -15.08
C THR A 673 0.51 -10.95 -15.78
N LYS A 674 1.12 -11.58 -16.79
CA LYS A 674 0.63 -12.81 -17.44
C LYS A 674 1.18 -14.09 -16.82
N ALA A 675 2.28 -14.01 -16.07
CA ALA A 675 2.87 -15.18 -15.43
C ALA A 675 2.06 -15.58 -14.19
N ILE A 676 1.94 -16.88 -14.00
CA ILE A 676 1.26 -17.52 -12.89
C ILE A 676 2.33 -18.26 -12.08
N PRO A 677 2.70 -17.78 -10.89
CA PRO A 677 3.52 -18.55 -9.95
C PRO A 677 2.81 -19.85 -9.55
N ILE A 678 3.46 -20.99 -9.78
CA ILE A 678 2.91 -22.33 -9.52
C ILE A 678 3.43 -22.90 -8.20
N LEU A 679 4.74 -22.76 -7.92
CA LEU A 679 5.36 -23.20 -6.66
C LEU A 679 6.09 -22.04 -6.00
N LYS A 680 6.01 -21.96 -4.66
CA LYS A 680 6.66 -20.94 -3.84
C LYS A 680 7.26 -21.53 -2.56
N ASP A 681 8.40 -21.03 -2.12
CA ASP A 681 8.97 -21.35 -0.79
C ASP A 681 8.14 -20.70 0.35
N GLN A 682 8.49 -21.00 1.60
CA GLN A 682 7.82 -20.40 2.77
C GLN A 682 8.03 -18.88 2.90
N ALA A 683 9.08 -18.33 2.27
CA ALA A 683 9.31 -16.88 2.17
C ALA A 683 8.54 -16.24 1.00
N GLY A 684 7.75 -17.01 0.25
CA GLY A 684 6.92 -16.55 -0.86
C GLY A 684 7.66 -16.39 -2.20
N ALA A 685 8.94 -16.74 -2.28
CA ALA A 685 9.74 -16.68 -3.50
C ALA A 685 9.35 -17.80 -4.46
N VAL A 686 9.27 -17.48 -5.75
CA VAL A 686 8.74 -18.39 -6.77
C VAL A 686 9.81 -19.39 -7.20
N LEU A 687 9.46 -20.67 -7.26
CA LEU A 687 10.35 -21.78 -7.67
C LEU A 687 9.91 -22.39 -9.01
N MET A 688 8.66 -22.17 -9.41
CA MET A 688 8.11 -22.59 -10.70
C MET A 688 7.05 -21.56 -11.16
N ALA A 689 7.07 -21.19 -12.44
CA ALA A 689 6.09 -20.27 -13.04
C ALA A 689 5.66 -20.73 -14.44
N ALA A 690 4.44 -20.39 -14.85
CA ALA A 690 3.91 -20.62 -16.19
C ALA A 690 3.37 -19.31 -16.80
N THR A 691 3.54 -19.09 -18.10
CA THR A 691 3.13 -17.83 -18.77
C THR A 691 2.80 -18.03 -20.26
N GLU A 692 2.06 -17.09 -20.85
CA GLU A 692 1.76 -17.05 -22.28
C GLU A 692 2.50 -15.88 -22.96
N TYR A 693 3.26 -16.18 -24.02
CA TYR A 693 4.08 -15.20 -24.75
C TYR A 693 3.83 -15.28 -26.26
N GLY A 694 3.48 -14.15 -26.89
CA GLY A 694 2.93 -14.13 -28.24
C GLY A 694 1.66 -14.98 -28.34
N LYS A 695 1.68 -16.03 -29.16
CA LYS A 695 0.64 -17.08 -29.21
C LYS A 695 1.03 -18.37 -28.47
N GLY A 696 2.27 -18.47 -28.00
CA GLY A 696 2.84 -19.67 -27.37
C GLY A 696 2.87 -19.61 -25.85
N ARG A 697 3.50 -20.61 -25.26
CA ARG A 697 3.49 -20.85 -23.81
C ARG A 697 4.85 -21.21 -23.27
N MET A 698 5.12 -20.83 -22.03
CA MET A 698 6.37 -21.14 -21.34
C MET A 698 6.09 -21.68 -19.94
N VAL A 699 6.83 -22.71 -19.53
CA VAL A 699 6.93 -23.17 -18.14
C VAL A 699 8.39 -23.09 -17.71
N VAL A 700 8.63 -22.47 -16.56
CA VAL A 700 9.95 -22.15 -16.02
C VAL A 700 10.11 -22.80 -14.64
N PHE A 701 11.19 -23.56 -14.44
CA PHE A 701 11.55 -24.19 -13.16
C PHE A 701 12.89 -23.67 -12.66
N GLY A 702 13.00 -23.33 -11.38
CA GLY A 702 14.23 -22.83 -10.74
C GLY A 702 15.39 -23.83 -10.63
N HIS A 703 15.33 -25.00 -11.28
CA HIS A 703 16.48 -25.88 -11.45
C HIS A 703 16.31 -26.71 -12.74
N GLU A 704 17.38 -27.00 -13.51
CA GLU A 704 17.25 -27.90 -14.67
C GLU A 704 17.00 -29.36 -14.27
N ALA A 705 17.66 -29.83 -13.20
CA ALA A 705 17.47 -31.18 -12.66
C ALA A 705 16.01 -31.58 -12.44
N TYR A 706 15.15 -30.68 -11.97
CA TYR A 706 13.72 -30.96 -11.76
C TYR A 706 13.04 -31.54 -13.01
N LEU A 707 13.40 -31.09 -14.21
CA LEU A 707 12.78 -31.56 -15.45
C LEU A 707 13.04 -33.04 -15.77
N LYS A 708 14.05 -33.68 -15.16
CA LYS A 708 14.37 -35.10 -15.33
C LYS A 708 13.92 -36.00 -14.16
N GLU A 709 13.29 -35.46 -13.13
CA GLU A 709 13.00 -36.22 -11.90
C GLU A 709 11.78 -37.16 -12.00
N PRO A 710 11.93 -38.46 -11.65
CA PRO A 710 10.82 -39.42 -11.66
C PRO A 710 9.64 -39.01 -10.75
N ASN A 711 9.92 -38.33 -9.64
CA ASN A 711 8.92 -37.97 -8.63
C ASN A 711 7.88 -36.97 -9.17
N ILE A 712 8.28 -36.07 -10.07
CA ILE A 712 7.37 -35.07 -10.65
C ILE A 712 6.88 -35.41 -12.06
N LYS A 713 7.02 -36.67 -12.50
CA LYS A 713 6.61 -37.15 -13.83
C LYS A 713 5.20 -36.72 -14.26
N MET A 714 4.24 -36.67 -13.33
CA MET A 714 2.87 -36.24 -13.62
C MET A 714 2.78 -34.74 -13.92
N LEU A 715 3.54 -33.92 -13.20
CA LEU A 715 3.67 -32.48 -13.44
C LEU A 715 4.28 -32.23 -14.83
N ILE A 716 5.34 -32.95 -15.18
CA ILE A 716 5.99 -32.85 -16.49
C ILE A 716 5.02 -33.23 -17.62
N CYS A 717 4.22 -34.29 -17.46
CA CYS A 717 3.15 -34.63 -18.40
C CYS A 717 2.08 -33.52 -18.50
N ASN A 718 1.62 -32.96 -17.38
CA ASN A 718 0.61 -31.89 -17.39
C ASN A 718 1.14 -30.59 -18.01
N CYS A 719 2.38 -30.20 -17.71
CA CYS A 719 3.07 -29.09 -18.37
C CYS A 719 3.15 -29.33 -19.88
N VAL A 720 3.53 -30.53 -20.34
CA VAL A 720 3.57 -30.86 -21.78
C VAL A 720 2.17 -30.82 -22.42
N LYS A 721 1.12 -31.33 -21.76
CA LYS A 721 -0.27 -31.18 -22.24
C LYS A 721 -0.64 -29.70 -22.42
N TRP A 722 -0.32 -28.85 -21.44
CA TRP A 722 -0.67 -27.43 -21.43
C TRP A 722 0.13 -26.60 -22.45
N LEU A 723 1.42 -26.93 -22.63
CA LEU A 723 2.33 -26.29 -23.59
C LEU A 723 1.98 -26.61 -25.06
N LYS A 724 1.29 -27.72 -25.35
CA LYS A 724 0.90 -28.10 -26.71
C LYS A 724 -0.26 -27.25 -27.24
N SER A 725 -0.02 -26.56 -28.34
CA SER A 725 -1.08 -25.97 -29.20
C SER A 725 -1.81 -27.00 -30.06
N ASN A 726 -1.30 -28.23 -30.19
CA ASN A 726 -1.93 -29.36 -30.87
C ASN A 726 -1.56 -30.68 -30.14
N PRO A 727 -2.51 -31.55 -29.74
CA PRO A 727 -2.20 -32.82 -29.07
C PRO A 727 -1.18 -33.70 -29.79
N ASN A 728 -1.23 -33.72 -31.13
CA ASN A 728 -0.35 -34.50 -32.01
C ASN A 728 1.07 -33.93 -32.17
N ALA A 729 1.35 -32.73 -31.62
CA ALA A 729 2.66 -32.10 -31.72
C ALA A 729 3.78 -32.98 -31.14
N VAL A 730 4.94 -32.96 -31.81
CA VAL A 730 6.16 -33.63 -31.34
C VAL A 730 6.78 -32.81 -30.21
N VAL A 731 7.22 -33.50 -29.16
CA VAL A 731 7.99 -32.92 -28.04
C VAL A 731 9.48 -33.15 -28.32
N GLY A 732 10.23 -32.07 -28.51
CA GLY A 732 11.68 -32.12 -28.65
C GLY A 732 12.38 -32.10 -27.28
N ILE A 733 13.32 -33.03 -27.08
CA ILE A 733 13.99 -33.25 -25.80
C ILE A 733 15.52 -33.33 -26.02
N PRO A 734 16.33 -32.38 -25.52
CA PRO A 734 17.79 -32.51 -25.47
C PRO A 734 18.24 -33.76 -24.70
N LYS A 735 19.40 -34.35 -25.04
CA LYS A 735 19.90 -35.60 -24.42
C LYS A 735 20.04 -35.51 -22.90
N PHE A 736 20.32 -34.32 -22.36
CA PHE A 736 20.36 -34.05 -20.92
C PHE A 736 19.06 -34.45 -20.18
N TYR A 737 17.93 -34.50 -20.88
CA TYR A 737 16.62 -34.92 -20.38
C TYR A 737 16.12 -36.25 -21.01
N GLU A 738 17.00 -37.07 -21.61
CA GLU A 738 16.59 -38.27 -22.36
C GLU A 738 15.79 -39.29 -21.52
N SER A 739 16.03 -39.36 -20.20
CA SER A 739 15.21 -40.17 -19.28
C SER A 739 13.71 -39.86 -19.38
N VAL A 740 13.35 -38.61 -19.63
CA VAL A 740 11.99 -38.09 -19.72
C VAL A 740 11.29 -38.54 -21.02
N ALA A 741 12.04 -38.91 -22.05
CA ALA A 741 11.48 -39.40 -23.31
C ALA A 741 10.61 -40.65 -23.07
N SER A 742 11.09 -41.58 -22.24
CA SER A 742 10.35 -42.79 -21.85
C SER A 742 9.03 -42.46 -21.15
N ILE A 743 9.05 -41.52 -20.20
CA ILE A 743 7.89 -41.05 -19.42
C ILE A 743 6.84 -40.43 -20.34
N LEU A 744 7.25 -39.54 -21.24
CA LEU A 744 6.32 -38.84 -22.13
C LEU A 744 5.78 -39.75 -23.24
N THR A 745 6.56 -40.72 -23.73
CA THR A 745 6.07 -41.74 -24.66
C THR A 745 5.08 -42.70 -23.97
N ALA A 746 5.32 -43.10 -22.72
CA ALA A 746 4.36 -43.86 -21.93
C ALA A 746 3.06 -43.07 -21.65
N ALA A 747 3.15 -41.73 -21.54
CA ALA A 747 2.01 -40.82 -21.48
C ALA A 747 1.36 -40.53 -22.85
N GLY A 748 1.72 -41.25 -23.91
CA GLY A 748 1.11 -41.14 -25.24
C GLY A 748 1.58 -39.95 -26.08
N HIS A 749 2.70 -39.31 -25.74
CA HIS A 749 3.25 -38.21 -26.53
C HIS A 749 4.33 -38.67 -27.51
N LYS A 750 4.27 -38.16 -28.74
CA LYS A 750 5.33 -38.28 -29.75
C LYS A 750 6.55 -37.46 -29.29
N VAL A 751 7.70 -38.11 -29.16
CA VAL A 751 8.96 -37.51 -28.69
C VAL A 751 10.02 -37.56 -29.78
N LYS A 752 10.91 -36.56 -29.83
CA LYS A 752 12.12 -36.51 -30.66
C LYS A 752 13.30 -36.10 -29.79
N VAL A 753 14.20 -37.03 -29.48
CA VAL A 753 15.44 -36.70 -28.76
C VAL A 753 16.38 -35.96 -29.72
N SER A 754 16.77 -34.74 -29.35
CA SER A 754 17.61 -33.85 -30.16
C SER A 754 18.08 -32.66 -29.32
N ASP A 755 19.39 -32.41 -29.29
CA ASP A 755 19.99 -31.25 -28.63
C ASP A 755 19.73 -29.94 -29.39
N LYS A 756 19.27 -30.04 -30.64
CA LYS A 756 18.91 -28.90 -31.49
C LYS A 756 17.39 -28.78 -31.65
N PHE A 757 16.91 -27.55 -31.58
CA PHE A 757 15.54 -27.19 -31.91
C PHE A 757 15.29 -27.32 -33.42
N ASP A 758 14.10 -27.79 -33.79
CA ASP A 758 13.64 -27.98 -35.16
C ASP A 758 12.15 -27.63 -35.26
N ARG A 759 11.74 -26.99 -36.36
CA ARG A 759 10.38 -26.47 -36.58
C ARG A 759 9.31 -27.55 -36.73
N SER A 760 9.67 -28.84 -36.77
CA SER A 760 8.72 -29.96 -36.65
C SER A 760 8.23 -30.21 -35.21
N MET A 761 8.90 -29.64 -34.21
CA MET A 761 8.53 -29.70 -32.80
C MET A 761 7.41 -28.69 -32.50
N GLY A 762 6.48 -29.05 -31.60
CA GLY A 762 5.48 -28.10 -31.06
C GLY A 762 5.65 -27.82 -29.56
N VAL A 763 6.48 -28.62 -28.86
CA VAL A 763 7.03 -28.28 -27.53
C VAL A 763 8.53 -28.58 -27.54
N PHE A 764 9.36 -27.73 -26.95
CA PHE A 764 10.81 -27.97 -26.80
C PHE A 764 11.26 -27.79 -25.35
N PHE A 765 12.08 -28.73 -24.85
CA PHE A 765 12.75 -28.65 -23.55
C PHE A 765 14.09 -27.92 -23.70
N ILE A 766 14.45 -27.09 -22.72
CA ILE A 766 15.70 -26.31 -22.72
C ILE A 766 16.42 -26.48 -21.38
N ASN A 767 17.73 -26.75 -21.42
CA ASN A 767 18.63 -26.52 -20.28
C ASN A 767 19.12 -25.07 -20.39
N GLY A 768 18.77 -24.23 -19.42
CA GLY A 768 19.09 -22.79 -19.45
C GLY A 768 20.46 -22.43 -18.87
N GLN A 769 21.24 -23.40 -18.38
CA GLN A 769 22.61 -23.16 -17.89
C GLN A 769 23.57 -22.74 -18.99
N GLU A 770 23.44 -23.39 -20.15
CA GLU A 770 24.32 -23.20 -21.29
C GLU A 770 23.79 -22.08 -22.22
N GLN A 771 24.62 -21.63 -23.16
CA GLN A 771 24.18 -20.65 -24.15
C GLN A 771 23.11 -21.26 -25.06
N ILE A 772 21.92 -20.65 -25.09
CA ILE A 772 20.80 -21.06 -25.94
C ILE A 772 21.16 -20.78 -27.41
N SER A 773 21.76 -21.77 -28.07
CA SER A 773 22.38 -21.66 -29.39
C SER A 773 21.44 -21.35 -30.55
N GLN A 774 20.13 -21.50 -30.35
CA GLN A 774 19.06 -21.21 -31.31
C GLN A 774 18.04 -20.21 -30.75
N LEU A 775 18.51 -19.24 -29.96
CA LEU A 775 17.67 -18.25 -29.30
C LEU A 775 16.70 -17.51 -30.26
N PRO A 776 17.09 -17.05 -31.46
CA PRO A 776 16.17 -16.40 -32.40
C PRO A 776 15.08 -17.33 -32.91
N GLU A 777 15.41 -18.56 -33.30
CA GLU A 777 14.46 -19.54 -33.82
C GLU A 777 13.45 -19.97 -32.75
N ILE A 778 13.92 -20.17 -31.51
CA ILE A 778 13.09 -20.51 -30.35
C ILE A 778 12.19 -19.32 -29.97
N THR A 779 12.69 -18.08 -30.08
CA THR A 779 11.90 -16.87 -29.84
C THR A 779 10.72 -16.75 -30.82
N GLU A 780 10.96 -16.90 -32.12
CA GLU A 780 9.89 -16.84 -33.13
C GLU A 780 8.95 -18.05 -33.05
N PHE A 781 9.47 -19.22 -32.66
CA PHE A 781 8.66 -20.41 -32.38
C PHE A 781 7.64 -20.19 -31.26
N ILE A 782 8.06 -19.63 -30.11
CA ILE A 782 7.11 -19.30 -29.03
C ILE A 782 6.11 -18.24 -29.52
N LYS A 783 6.57 -17.14 -30.15
CA LYS A 783 5.67 -16.11 -30.70
C LYS A 783 4.60 -16.69 -31.64
N GLY A 784 4.98 -17.67 -32.46
CA GLY A 784 4.12 -18.35 -33.43
C GLY A 784 3.07 -19.31 -32.85
N GLY A 785 3.23 -19.77 -31.60
CA GLY A 785 2.32 -20.76 -30.97
C GLY A 785 3.02 -22.03 -30.44
N GLY A 786 4.34 -22.02 -30.33
CA GLY A 786 5.13 -23.09 -29.73
C GLY A 786 5.13 -23.08 -28.21
N GLY A 787 5.31 -24.26 -27.61
CA GLY A 787 5.54 -24.42 -26.17
C GLY A 787 7.02 -24.58 -25.82
N VAL A 788 7.48 -23.94 -24.75
CA VAL A 788 8.82 -24.15 -24.19
C VAL A 788 8.76 -24.53 -22.73
N MET A 789 9.54 -25.53 -22.33
CA MET A 789 9.80 -25.84 -20.93
C MET A 789 11.28 -25.67 -20.63
N ILE A 790 11.63 -24.84 -19.66
CA ILE A 790 13.01 -24.48 -19.35
C ILE A 790 13.28 -24.59 -17.84
N GLY A 791 14.43 -25.17 -17.50
CA GLY A 791 14.94 -25.20 -16.14
C GLY A 791 16.38 -24.70 -16.10
N ALA A 792 16.74 -24.00 -15.03
CA ALA A 792 18.08 -23.48 -14.76
C ALA A 792 18.17 -22.91 -13.32
N GLN A 793 19.38 -22.65 -12.83
CA GLN A 793 19.63 -21.97 -11.56
C GLN A 793 20.76 -20.94 -11.68
N ALA A 794 20.39 -19.65 -11.66
CA ALA A 794 21.35 -18.55 -11.79
C ALA A 794 22.26 -18.40 -10.55
N TRP A 795 21.82 -18.83 -9.36
CA TRP A 795 22.66 -18.78 -8.14
C TRP A 795 23.99 -19.54 -8.32
N CYS A 796 23.97 -20.69 -9.01
CA CYS A 796 25.18 -21.49 -9.25
C CYS A 796 26.09 -20.82 -10.28
N TRP A 797 25.50 -20.14 -11.28
CA TRP A 797 26.23 -19.35 -12.26
C TRP A 797 26.87 -18.11 -11.64
N CYS A 798 26.23 -17.45 -10.67
CA CYS A 798 26.80 -16.32 -9.92
C CYS A 798 28.06 -16.70 -9.11
N ILE A 799 28.19 -17.94 -8.65
CA ILE A 799 29.42 -18.43 -8.00
C ILE A 799 30.60 -18.42 -8.99
N GLN A 800 30.33 -18.71 -10.26
CA GLN A 800 31.33 -18.71 -11.34
C GLN A 800 31.54 -17.33 -11.98
N ASN A 801 30.60 -16.39 -11.78
CA ASN A 801 30.58 -15.05 -12.37
C ASN A 801 30.34 -13.97 -11.28
N PRO A 802 31.21 -13.90 -10.24
CA PRO A 802 31.00 -12.99 -9.11
C PRO A 802 30.94 -11.53 -9.54
N GLY A 803 30.06 -10.75 -8.91
CA GLY A 803 29.83 -9.34 -9.24
C GLY A 803 29.05 -9.09 -10.55
N THR A 804 28.70 -10.13 -11.31
CA THR A 804 27.92 -10.00 -12.55
C THR A 804 26.44 -10.24 -12.28
N ASP A 805 25.57 -9.30 -12.68
CA ASP A 805 24.11 -9.45 -12.49
C ASP A 805 23.54 -10.60 -13.33
N PRO A 806 22.94 -11.64 -12.72
CA PRO A 806 22.30 -12.71 -13.47
C PRO A 806 21.08 -12.22 -14.27
N LEU A 807 20.33 -11.21 -13.81
CA LEU A 807 19.12 -10.76 -14.52
C LEU A 807 19.45 -10.24 -15.92
N ALA A 808 20.55 -9.49 -16.07
CA ALA A 808 21.07 -9.04 -17.35
C ALA A 808 21.90 -10.09 -18.12
N HIS A 809 22.70 -10.92 -17.45
CA HIS A 809 23.78 -11.67 -18.12
C HIS A 809 23.58 -13.20 -18.18
N PHE A 810 22.76 -13.81 -17.32
CA PHE A 810 22.55 -15.26 -17.29
C PHE A 810 21.92 -15.78 -18.61
N PRO A 811 22.42 -16.88 -19.23
CA PRO A 811 21.96 -17.30 -20.55
C PRO A 811 20.45 -17.55 -20.67
N ALA A 812 19.82 -18.18 -19.68
CA ALA A 812 18.37 -18.42 -19.69
C ALA A 812 17.53 -17.13 -19.70
N ASN A 813 18.00 -16.07 -19.03
CA ASN A 813 17.28 -14.80 -18.90
C ASN A 813 17.11 -14.07 -20.25
N LYS A 814 17.97 -14.38 -21.23
CA LYS A 814 17.84 -13.89 -22.62
C LYS A 814 16.61 -14.46 -23.34
N LEU A 815 16.07 -15.60 -22.87
CA LEU A 815 14.83 -16.19 -23.38
C LEU A 815 13.64 -15.93 -22.45
N THR A 816 13.77 -16.18 -21.14
CA THR A 816 12.64 -16.05 -20.20
C THR A 816 12.29 -14.60 -19.90
N GLY A 817 13.27 -13.68 -19.98
CA GLY A 817 13.06 -12.25 -19.84
C GLY A 817 12.17 -11.65 -20.93
N LEU A 818 12.01 -12.32 -22.08
CA LEU A 818 11.01 -11.93 -23.10
C LEU A 818 9.57 -11.97 -22.56
N ALA A 819 9.33 -12.85 -21.58
CA ALA A 819 8.04 -13.04 -20.93
C ALA A 819 8.03 -12.52 -19.48
N ASP A 820 8.96 -11.63 -19.12
CA ASP A 820 9.12 -11.02 -17.80
C ASP A 820 9.24 -12.04 -16.64
N ILE A 821 9.98 -13.13 -16.87
CA ILE A 821 10.40 -14.09 -15.84
C ILE A 821 11.93 -14.20 -15.86
N TYR A 822 12.59 -13.97 -14.74
CA TYR A 822 14.05 -14.02 -14.63
C TYR A 822 14.50 -14.98 -13.52
N PHE A 823 15.55 -15.75 -13.77
CA PHE A 823 16.27 -16.50 -12.74
C PHE A 823 17.09 -15.52 -11.89
N GLY A 824 16.86 -15.51 -10.58
CA GLY A 824 17.50 -14.61 -9.61
C GLY A 824 18.78 -15.19 -8.98
N PRO A 825 19.58 -14.33 -8.31
CA PRO A 825 20.84 -14.74 -7.69
C PRO A 825 20.68 -15.65 -6.47
N ASN A 826 19.51 -15.65 -5.81
CA ASN A 826 19.35 -16.36 -4.54
C ASN A 826 19.04 -17.85 -4.73
N LYS A 827 19.85 -18.67 -4.07
CA LYS A 827 19.57 -20.07 -3.77
C LYS A 827 18.42 -20.17 -2.77
N ARG A 828 17.47 -21.08 -3.01
CA ARG A 828 16.27 -21.33 -2.19
C ARG A 828 16.26 -22.76 -1.66
N PRO A 829 15.54 -23.06 -0.57
CA PRO A 829 15.47 -24.40 -0.03
C PRO A 829 14.70 -25.34 -0.97
N ARG A 830 15.16 -26.60 -1.05
CA ARG A 830 14.34 -27.74 -1.46
C ARG A 830 13.24 -28.03 -0.43
N GLY A 831 12.16 -28.70 -0.84
CA GLY A 831 11.02 -28.94 0.06
C GLY A 831 9.95 -29.88 -0.49
N HIS A 832 8.99 -30.21 0.37
CA HIS A 832 7.84 -31.05 0.04
C HIS A 832 6.55 -30.21 -0.04
N PHE A 833 5.84 -30.26 -1.17
CA PHE A 833 4.70 -29.38 -1.45
C PHE A 833 3.38 -30.14 -1.40
N ARG A 834 2.51 -29.84 -0.42
CA ARG A 834 1.14 -30.37 -0.35
C ARG A 834 0.16 -29.48 -1.11
N ILE A 835 -0.69 -30.07 -1.94
CA ILE A 835 -1.64 -29.40 -2.84
C ILE A 835 -3.07 -29.70 -2.38
N HIS A 836 -3.63 -28.80 -1.57
CA HIS A 836 -4.98 -28.92 -1.05
C HIS A 836 -5.99 -28.32 -2.03
N LYS A 837 -6.82 -29.18 -2.63
CA LYS A 837 -7.95 -28.78 -3.48
C LYS A 837 -9.19 -28.58 -2.59
N LYS A 838 -9.52 -27.32 -2.27
CA LYS A 838 -10.79 -26.99 -1.60
C LYS A 838 -11.93 -27.08 -2.60
N SER A 839 -12.69 -28.16 -2.52
CA SER A 839 -14.06 -28.27 -3.04
C SER A 839 -15.04 -27.91 -1.92
N SER A 840 -15.84 -26.87 -2.14
CA SER A 840 -16.83 -26.37 -1.17
C SER A 840 -18.11 -27.23 -1.20
N LEU A 841 -17.98 -28.50 -0.80
CA LEU A 841 -19.03 -29.55 -0.85
C LEU A 841 -19.02 -30.45 0.40
N GLU A 842 -19.04 -29.84 1.59
CA GLU A 842 -19.47 -30.53 2.81
C GLU A 842 -21.00 -30.43 2.95
N LYS A 843 -21.63 -31.49 3.45
CA LYS A 843 -23.07 -31.72 3.33
C LYS A 843 -23.90 -30.73 4.17
N LEU A 844 -24.66 -29.86 3.51
CA LEU A 844 -25.81 -29.20 4.11
C LEU A 844 -27.03 -30.15 4.13
N PRO A 845 -27.96 -30.03 5.09
CA PRO A 845 -29.23 -30.75 5.09
C PRO A 845 -30.07 -30.46 3.83
N GLN A 846 -30.90 -31.42 3.42
CA GLN A 846 -31.76 -31.29 2.24
C GLN A 846 -32.80 -30.16 2.43
N GLY A 847 -32.89 -29.24 1.48
CA GLY A 847 -33.97 -28.22 1.44
C GLY A 847 -33.57 -26.81 0.97
N ALA A 848 -32.29 -26.51 0.78
CA ALA A 848 -31.82 -25.18 0.34
C ALA A 848 -31.54 -25.12 -1.19
N PRO A 849 -31.79 -23.99 -1.87
CA PRO A 849 -31.42 -23.79 -3.28
C PRO A 849 -29.90 -23.65 -3.46
N GLU A 850 -29.42 -23.95 -4.67
CA GLU A 850 -27.99 -24.10 -4.97
C GLU A 850 -27.16 -22.82 -4.76
N ALA A 851 -26.13 -22.91 -3.93
CA ALA A 851 -25.10 -21.88 -3.80
C ALA A 851 -23.89 -22.22 -4.67
N PHE A 852 -23.49 -21.31 -5.56
CA PHE A 852 -22.28 -21.45 -6.38
C PHE A 852 -21.02 -21.41 -5.49
N GLY A 853 -20.52 -22.59 -5.11
CA GLY A 853 -19.31 -22.74 -4.32
C GLY A 853 -18.05 -22.34 -5.10
N THR A 854 -17.18 -21.53 -4.48
CA THR A 854 -15.86 -21.25 -5.03
C THR A 854 -14.90 -22.42 -4.76
N SER A 855 -14.20 -22.87 -5.80
CA SER A 855 -13.15 -23.89 -5.74
C SER A 855 -11.77 -23.25 -5.76
N GLY A 856 -10.84 -23.72 -4.92
CA GLY A 856 -9.48 -23.17 -4.85
C GLY A 856 -8.41 -24.22 -4.61
N ILE A 857 -7.21 -23.98 -5.11
CA ILE A 857 -5.99 -24.74 -4.78
C ILE A 857 -5.16 -23.93 -3.79
N HIS A 858 -4.72 -24.57 -2.72
CA HIS A 858 -3.75 -24.02 -1.76
C HIS A 858 -2.54 -24.95 -1.71
N ILE A 859 -1.34 -24.39 -1.84
CA ILE A 859 -0.08 -25.15 -1.86
C ILE A 859 0.71 -24.82 -0.60
N VAL A 860 1.21 -25.82 0.10
CA VAL A 860 1.91 -25.69 1.39
C VAL A 860 3.29 -26.32 1.29
N HIS A 861 4.34 -25.53 1.52
CA HIS A 861 5.71 -26.00 1.64
C HIS A 861 5.95 -26.56 3.05
N GLY A 862 6.06 -27.89 3.17
CA GLY A 862 6.39 -28.59 4.41
C GLY A 862 7.85 -29.03 4.45
N GLU A 863 8.40 -29.05 5.66
CA GLU A 863 9.69 -29.69 5.97
C GLU A 863 9.46 -31.15 6.37
N HIS A 864 10.43 -32.02 6.08
CA HIS A 864 10.41 -33.40 6.56
C HIS A 864 11.37 -33.55 7.75
N GLY A 865 10.97 -34.31 8.78
CA GLY A 865 11.82 -34.57 9.95
C GLY A 865 13.16 -35.17 9.54
N GLY A 866 14.26 -34.56 10.01
CA GLY A 866 15.59 -34.79 9.47
C GLY A 866 16.23 -36.13 9.88
N HIS A 867 16.86 -36.79 8.90
CA HIS A 867 17.94 -37.75 9.15
C HIS A 867 19.28 -37.02 8.96
N GLY A 868 20.05 -36.88 10.03
CA GLY A 868 21.38 -36.29 10.01
C GLY A 868 22.49 -37.34 9.80
N GLY A 869 23.55 -36.96 9.08
CA GLY A 869 24.78 -37.72 8.94
C GLY A 869 25.81 -36.91 8.12
N HIS A 870 27.10 -36.89 8.45
CA HIS A 870 27.79 -37.41 9.64
C HIS A 870 29.01 -36.53 9.96
N GLY A 871 29.25 -36.24 11.24
CA GLY A 871 30.42 -35.48 11.69
C GLY A 871 30.67 -35.68 13.19
N MET A 872 31.83 -36.21 13.55
CA MET A 872 32.27 -36.49 14.93
C MET A 872 32.52 -35.18 15.69
N CYS A 873 32.29 -35.03 17.00
CA CYS A 873 31.70 -35.89 18.05
C CYS A 873 31.16 -34.97 19.19
N GLY A 874 30.39 -35.40 20.20
CA GLY A 874 29.97 -36.76 20.57
C GLY A 874 30.31 -37.09 22.05
N GLY A 875 29.33 -37.06 22.97
CA GLY A 875 29.57 -37.22 24.40
C GLY A 875 28.31 -37.36 25.29
N LEU A 876 27.85 -38.61 25.47
CA LEU A 876 27.11 -39.18 26.62
C LEU A 876 25.76 -38.57 27.10
N GLY A 877 24.71 -39.41 26.99
CA GLY A 877 23.54 -39.44 27.90
C GLY A 877 22.27 -38.68 27.43
N GLY A 878 21.08 -39.28 27.42
CA GLY A 878 20.71 -40.69 27.62
C GLY A 878 19.20 -40.86 27.91
N ASN A 879 18.56 -41.89 27.31
CA ASN A 879 17.19 -42.38 27.54
C ASN A 879 16.04 -41.39 27.21
N GLU A 880 14.85 -41.81 26.75
CA GLU A 880 14.47 -43.00 25.96
C GLU A 880 13.13 -42.70 25.23
N PHE A 881 12.76 -43.50 24.22
CA PHE A 881 11.51 -43.29 23.46
C PHE A 881 10.28 -43.85 24.20
N HIS A 882 9.11 -43.24 23.99
CA HIS A 882 7.98 -43.98 23.40
C HIS A 882 6.94 -43.03 22.78
N VAL A 883 6.38 -43.45 21.65
CA VAL A 883 5.27 -42.77 20.94
C VAL A 883 4.05 -43.69 20.99
N HIS A 884 2.87 -43.14 21.24
CA HIS A 884 1.61 -43.80 20.94
C HIS A 884 0.68 -42.88 20.16
N SER A 885 0.31 -43.33 18.96
CA SER A 885 -0.80 -42.79 18.17
C SER A 885 -2.09 -43.51 18.55
N PHE A 886 -3.23 -42.85 18.38
CA PHE A 886 -4.54 -43.49 18.32
C PHE A 886 -5.39 -42.90 17.20
N VAL A 887 -6.21 -43.75 16.58
CA VAL A 887 -7.11 -43.44 15.48
C VAL A 887 -8.56 -43.57 15.97
N LYS A 888 -9.48 -42.89 15.26
CA LYS A 888 -10.94 -42.95 15.39
C LYS A 888 -11.49 -44.31 15.87
N GLU A 889 -12.64 -44.23 16.55
CA GLU A 889 -13.80 -45.00 16.09
C GLU A 889 -15.12 -44.21 16.26
N GLN A 890 -16.14 -44.60 15.50
CA GLN A 890 -17.55 -44.19 15.65
C GLN A 890 -18.24 -45.31 16.50
N GLU A 891 -19.53 -45.36 16.86
CA GLU A 891 -20.74 -44.64 16.43
C GLU A 891 -21.85 -44.83 17.49
N THR A 892 -23.01 -44.17 17.31
CA THR A 892 -24.28 -44.33 18.08
C THR A 892 -24.26 -43.92 19.57
N GLY A 893 -25.32 -43.38 20.19
CA GLY A 893 -26.54 -42.77 19.64
C GLY A 893 -27.86 -43.39 20.12
N LEU A 894 -28.64 -42.67 20.93
CA LEU A 894 -30.10 -42.82 21.06
C LEU A 894 -30.72 -41.65 21.86
N HIS A 895 -32.05 -41.50 21.80
CA HIS A 895 -32.83 -40.43 22.42
C HIS A 895 -33.08 -40.63 23.92
N GLY A 896 -33.29 -39.53 24.65
CA GLY A 896 -33.89 -39.50 25.99
C GLY A 896 -34.40 -38.08 26.28
N GLU A 897 -35.71 -37.93 26.52
CA GLU A 897 -36.40 -36.63 26.57
C GLU A 897 -37.11 -36.39 27.92
N VAL A 898 -37.50 -35.13 28.17
CA VAL A 898 -38.54 -34.70 29.14
C VAL A 898 -38.25 -34.79 30.66
N GLN A 899 -38.08 -33.60 31.25
CA GLN A 899 -38.65 -33.08 32.52
C GLN A 899 -38.66 -33.96 33.80
N ASN A 900 -38.11 -33.43 34.91
CA ASN A 900 -38.94 -32.70 35.89
C ASN A 900 -38.16 -31.93 36.97
N VAL A 901 -38.83 -30.91 37.52
CA VAL A 901 -38.56 -30.15 38.77
C VAL A 901 -39.76 -30.45 39.73
N PRO A 902 -39.84 -30.10 41.04
CA PRO A 902 -39.40 -28.83 41.66
C PRO A 902 -38.95 -28.84 43.15
N GLY A 903 -38.56 -27.64 43.64
CA GLY A 903 -38.69 -27.22 45.05
C GLY A 903 -37.39 -27.06 45.85
N PHE A 904 -37.32 -26.24 46.92
CA PHE A 904 -38.21 -25.18 47.46
C PHE A 904 -37.41 -24.53 48.64
N PHE A 905 -37.15 -23.21 48.74
CA PHE A 905 -37.94 -22.21 49.51
C PHE A 905 -37.17 -20.84 49.61
N TYR A 906 -37.86 -19.70 49.40
CA TYR A 906 -37.91 -18.44 50.23
C TYR A 906 -36.59 -17.68 50.64
N THR A 907 -36.53 -16.33 50.76
CA THR A 907 -37.50 -15.23 50.49
C THR A 907 -36.85 -13.86 50.19
N GLU A 908 -37.66 -13.03 49.53
CA GLU A 908 -37.63 -11.60 49.16
C GLU A 908 -37.05 -10.53 50.13
N HIS A 909 -36.71 -9.35 49.57
CA HIS A 909 -37.41 -8.09 49.92
C HIS A 909 -37.29 -6.99 48.84
N LYS A 910 -38.10 -5.91 48.96
CA LYS A 910 -38.39 -4.85 47.96
C LYS A 910 -38.48 -3.46 48.68
N THR A 911 -38.35 -2.27 48.07
CA THR A 911 -38.12 -1.89 46.65
C THR A 911 -36.85 -0.99 46.50
N VAL A 912 -36.75 0.30 46.08
CA VAL A 912 -37.62 1.42 45.63
C VAL A 912 -36.82 2.31 44.62
N SER A 913 -37.48 3.11 43.77
CA SER A 913 -36.92 4.05 42.77
C SER A 913 -36.53 5.43 43.29
N TYR A 914 -35.78 6.24 42.51
CA TYR A 914 -36.20 7.61 42.13
C TYR A 914 -35.47 8.16 40.88
N TRP A 915 -36.12 9.07 40.16
CA TRP A 915 -35.58 9.82 39.01
C TRP A 915 -34.83 11.09 39.43
N LYS A 916 -33.86 11.52 38.61
CA LYS A 916 -33.86 12.88 38.05
C LYS A 916 -33.12 12.97 36.72
#